data_AF-A0A8T5QCY6-F1
#
_entry.id   AF-A0A8T5QCY6-F1
#
_cell.length_a   1.000
_cell.length_b   1.000
_cell.length_c   1.000
_cell.angle_alpha   90.00
_cell.angle_beta   90.00
_cell.angle_gamma   90.00
#
_symmetry.space_group_name_H-M   'P 1'
#
loop_
_entity.id
_entity.type
_entity.pdbx_description
1 polymer ?
#
loop_
_entity_poly.entity_id
_entity_poly.type
_entity_poly.pdbx_seq_one_letter_code
_entity_poly.pdbx_strand_id
1 'polypeptide(L)'
;MKKVNILTYRKGQISLFIIIGLIVLMMFVAIFYLVNSLQSSRIEKEVRKTTSSVLKATTIRYLGDDCLREILKEGLITLGKQGGYFYENQSGYEFTTELPRTSFRDSNVSYLIYPRRGEYYDWWPCSAAASLNKPSYCRFSTEIYPSDKRYGIGFSSSALPLLATNKFSMKSQLAKYIEDEIPECLNLTEISAQFPGYNVSGGEMNIDINFGVLSVNVNLDYPITIQFQDYEPILEIFGFKAEVPVRFSKIYDIAEKMIDKEVFFLDSGPYDEAIILLQYSPQIKFRIEEQGHDNIFIINDSYSQIDGKDYVFQFARKNRPPVLDYISKSPSYLYNESGTDTELYDYLTIPNLYNLNITPRAVDPDEDTVFYSSQCSTIPNLTQTNIQHMINYNVTMDDVGLHNLTIAATDLNLSDKQEIRLLVDKPLTPNAAVYNICGGNTSNIYSREDPFFLNATPSVETLDPFASYSFFWADVVSPQNMFVLRTDDSCVVLPLGIKCEEAIANLNIVNITDYNANNYLPILDSNPRNLFLRVNLSYSELSQLEDTNILIIRKDCIPYRSDTIPIYNPSSNADPTNINVFFGDHSCCLGDINDDPSTWELADNTVVCDQEFSCAGVTGVRKKIKQRYCSGNRGNICDGAVVDTGIISDICGCNMDGHLCINRKANGFTSGVWCYGTPEGCGTACTAGGLREAVDSNGDGVADDCGCSGHKDFPCDGDFDGIFEGKCSGLAGGYSCQS
;
A
#
# COMPACT_ATOMS: atom_id res chain seq x y z
N MET A 1 4.38 -80.82 -135.58
CA MET A 1 3.48 -79.66 -135.82
C MET A 1 2.07 -80.00 -135.36
N LYS A 2 1.33 -78.96 -134.97
CA LYS A 2 -0.12 -78.88 -134.59
C LYS A 2 -0.51 -79.11 -133.12
N LYS A 3 -0.53 -77.95 -132.41
CA LYS A 3 -1.63 -77.33 -131.65
C LYS A 3 -2.82 -78.22 -131.25
N VAL A 4 -3.17 -78.14 -129.96
CA VAL A 4 -4.55 -78.16 -129.46
C VAL A 4 -4.76 -77.01 -128.48
N ASN A 5 -5.92 -76.36 -128.62
CA ASN A 5 -6.36 -75.10 -128.01
C ASN A 5 -6.88 -75.27 -126.57
N ILE A 6 -6.68 -74.22 -125.75
CA ILE A 6 -7.39 -73.99 -124.48
C ILE A 6 -8.42 -72.89 -124.71
N LEU A 7 -9.69 -73.19 -124.37
CA LEU A 7 -10.85 -72.32 -124.52
C LEU A 7 -10.96 -71.27 -123.40
N THR A 8 -11.40 -70.10 -123.83
CA THR A 8 -11.54 -68.82 -123.13
C THR A 8 -12.81 -68.69 -122.27
N TYR A 9 -12.69 -68.11 -121.07
CA TYR A 9 -13.81 -67.60 -120.25
C TYR A 9 -13.64 -66.09 -120.03
N ARG A 10 -14.24 -65.24 -120.90
CA ARG A 10 -14.03 -63.77 -120.94
C ARG A 10 -15.31 -62.93 -120.74
N LYS A 11 -16.29 -63.41 -119.95
CA LYS A 11 -17.50 -62.62 -119.62
C LYS A 11 -17.77 -62.36 -118.14
N GLY A 12 -16.97 -62.92 -117.22
CA GLY A 12 -17.04 -62.61 -115.78
C GLY A 12 -16.13 -61.44 -115.31
N GLN A 13 -15.21 -60.97 -116.16
CA GLN A 13 -14.21 -59.96 -115.78
C GLN A 13 -14.77 -58.54 -115.71
N ILE A 14 -15.76 -58.18 -116.54
CA ILE A 14 -16.34 -56.83 -116.53
C ILE A 14 -17.16 -56.59 -115.25
N SER A 15 -17.94 -57.58 -114.81
CA SER A 15 -18.68 -57.51 -113.56
C SER A 15 -17.77 -57.39 -112.33
N LEU A 16 -16.60 -58.04 -112.36
CA LEU A 16 -15.58 -57.93 -111.32
C LEU A 16 -15.05 -56.50 -111.20
N PHE A 17 -14.73 -55.84 -112.32
CA PHE A 17 -14.24 -54.46 -112.31
C PHE A 17 -15.31 -53.45 -111.84
N ILE A 18 -16.59 -53.67 -112.17
CA ILE A 18 -17.69 -52.82 -111.69
C ILE A 18 -17.88 -52.98 -110.17
N ILE A 19 -17.84 -54.20 -109.64
CA ILE A 19 -17.96 -54.46 -108.20
C ILE A 19 -16.76 -53.85 -107.45
N ILE A 20 -15.53 -54.02 -107.95
CA ILE A 20 -14.34 -53.44 -107.34
C ILE A 20 -14.40 -51.90 -107.38
N GLY A 21 -14.79 -51.30 -108.50
CA GLY A 21 -14.94 -49.85 -108.62
C GLY A 21 -15.96 -49.28 -107.64
N LEU A 22 -17.08 -49.99 -107.44
CA LEU A 22 -18.10 -49.61 -106.46
C LEU A 22 -17.60 -49.71 -105.02
N ILE A 23 -16.86 -50.78 -104.68
CA ILE A 23 -16.28 -50.95 -103.33
C ILE A 23 -15.27 -49.83 -103.03
N VAL A 24 -14.39 -49.50 -103.98
CA VAL A 24 -13.42 -48.42 -103.82
C VAL A 24 -14.12 -47.06 -103.66
N LEU A 25 -15.18 -46.81 -104.43
CA LEU A 25 -15.99 -45.60 -104.29
C LEU A 25 -16.63 -45.51 -102.89
N MET A 26 -17.25 -46.60 -102.40
CA MET A 26 -17.84 -46.63 -101.06
C MET A 26 -16.79 -46.41 -99.97
N MET A 27 -15.57 -46.96 -100.14
CA MET A 27 -14.46 -46.74 -99.21
C MET A 27 -14.05 -45.27 -99.16
N PHE A 28 -13.94 -44.60 -100.32
CA PHE A 28 -13.64 -43.17 -100.39
C PHE A 28 -14.74 -42.31 -99.75
N VAL A 29 -16.01 -42.63 -100.00
CA VAL A 29 -17.15 -41.93 -99.37
C VAL A 29 -17.13 -42.14 -97.85
N ALA A 30 -16.87 -43.36 -97.39
CA ALA A 30 -16.78 -43.67 -95.96
C ALA A 30 -15.62 -42.94 -95.27
N ILE A 31 -14.43 -42.91 -95.90
CA ILE A 31 -13.27 -42.20 -95.38
C ILE A 31 -13.53 -40.70 -95.35
N PHE A 32 -14.09 -40.12 -96.42
CA PHE A 32 -14.43 -38.70 -96.47
C PHE A 32 -15.46 -38.31 -95.40
N TYR A 33 -16.47 -39.16 -95.18
CA TYR A 33 -17.44 -38.99 -94.10
C TYR A 33 -16.80 -39.07 -92.71
N LEU A 34 -15.91 -40.04 -92.49
CA LEU A 34 -15.15 -40.18 -91.24
C LEU A 34 -14.24 -38.97 -90.99
N VAL A 35 -13.53 -38.50 -92.01
CA VAL A 35 -12.63 -37.34 -91.89
C VAL A 35 -13.43 -36.07 -91.61
N ASN A 36 -14.55 -35.83 -92.30
CA ASN A 36 -15.40 -34.67 -92.03
C ASN A 36 -16.04 -34.73 -90.63
N SER A 37 -16.46 -35.91 -90.17
CA SER A 37 -17.02 -36.11 -88.82
C SER A 37 -15.97 -35.92 -87.71
N LEU A 38 -14.73 -36.37 -87.96
CA LEU A 38 -13.62 -36.17 -87.03
C LEU A 38 -13.05 -34.74 -87.06
N GLN A 39 -13.09 -34.06 -88.22
CA GLN A 39 -12.71 -32.66 -88.33
C GLN A 39 -13.75 -31.73 -87.71
N SER A 40 -15.05 -31.96 -87.91
CA SER A 40 -16.08 -31.13 -87.28
C SER A 40 -16.00 -31.19 -85.75
N SER A 41 -15.82 -32.38 -85.18
CA SER A 41 -15.65 -32.54 -83.73
C SER A 41 -14.35 -31.93 -83.18
N ARG A 42 -13.24 -31.96 -83.93
CA ARG A 42 -11.99 -31.27 -83.52
C ARG A 42 -12.07 -29.76 -83.69
N ILE A 43 -12.66 -29.28 -84.78
CA ILE A 43 -12.82 -27.86 -85.08
C ILE A 43 -13.81 -27.25 -84.09
N GLU A 44 -14.91 -27.91 -83.72
CA GLU A 44 -15.80 -27.41 -82.67
C GLU A 44 -15.10 -27.36 -81.31
N LYS A 45 -14.27 -28.35 -80.99
CA LYS A 45 -13.52 -28.37 -79.73
C LYS A 45 -12.41 -27.32 -79.68
N GLU A 46 -11.71 -27.09 -80.79
CA GLU A 46 -10.69 -26.04 -80.90
C GLU A 46 -11.30 -24.64 -81.03
N VAL A 47 -12.27 -24.41 -81.91
CA VAL A 47 -12.98 -23.13 -82.02
C VAL A 47 -13.64 -22.77 -80.69
N ARG A 48 -14.20 -23.72 -79.92
CA ARG A 48 -14.65 -23.42 -78.55
C ARG A 48 -13.52 -23.04 -77.62
N LYS A 49 -12.40 -23.76 -77.65
CA LYS A 49 -11.23 -23.48 -76.82
C LYS A 49 -10.63 -22.11 -77.15
N THR A 50 -10.60 -21.71 -78.41
CA THR A 50 -9.97 -20.46 -78.87
C THR A 50 -10.91 -19.26 -78.78
N THR A 51 -12.20 -19.42 -79.10
CA THR A 51 -13.16 -18.29 -79.12
C THR A 51 -13.70 -17.96 -77.73
N SER A 52 -13.85 -18.95 -76.83
CA SER A 52 -14.25 -18.69 -75.45
C SER A 52 -13.09 -18.17 -74.59
N SER A 53 -11.85 -18.60 -74.85
CA SER A 53 -10.70 -18.19 -74.04
C SER A 53 -10.24 -16.76 -74.33
N VAL A 54 -10.31 -16.29 -75.58
CA VAL A 54 -9.66 -15.02 -75.96
C VAL A 54 -10.55 -13.79 -75.72
N LEU A 55 -11.84 -13.86 -76.07
CA LEU A 55 -12.75 -12.71 -75.93
C LEU A 55 -13.31 -12.55 -74.51
N LYS A 56 -13.33 -13.62 -73.70
CA LYS A 56 -13.88 -13.61 -72.35
C LYS A 56 -12.84 -13.25 -71.30
N ALA A 57 -11.60 -13.74 -71.44
CA ALA A 57 -10.57 -13.45 -70.46
C ALA A 57 -10.11 -11.98 -70.47
N THR A 58 -10.12 -11.31 -71.62
CA THR A 58 -9.72 -9.90 -71.72
C THR A 58 -10.79 -8.96 -71.16
N THR A 59 -12.06 -9.17 -71.51
CA THR A 59 -13.18 -8.34 -71.02
C THR A 59 -13.40 -8.51 -69.53
N ILE A 60 -13.43 -9.75 -69.02
CA ILE A 60 -13.61 -10.02 -67.58
C ILE A 60 -12.42 -9.47 -66.79
N ARG A 61 -11.18 -9.62 -67.28
CA ARG A 61 -10.00 -9.01 -66.62
C ARG A 61 -10.09 -7.51 -66.56
N TYR A 62 -10.42 -6.85 -67.66
CA TYR A 62 -10.52 -5.39 -67.68
C TYR A 62 -11.63 -4.89 -66.74
N LEU A 63 -12.83 -5.49 -66.81
CA LEU A 63 -13.93 -5.13 -65.92
C LEU A 63 -13.61 -5.44 -64.46
N GLY A 64 -12.94 -6.56 -64.18
CA GLY A 64 -12.54 -6.92 -62.82
C GLY A 64 -11.45 -6.04 -62.25
N ASP A 65 -10.45 -5.64 -63.05
CA ASP A 65 -9.40 -4.70 -62.62
C ASP A 65 -9.99 -3.31 -62.33
N ASP A 66 -10.92 -2.84 -63.16
CA ASP A 66 -11.59 -1.55 -62.99
C ASP A 66 -12.52 -1.56 -61.77
N CYS A 67 -13.35 -2.59 -61.67
CA CYS A 67 -14.25 -2.83 -60.55
C CYS A 67 -13.49 -2.95 -59.22
N LEU A 68 -12.42 -3.76 -59.16
CA LEU A 68 -11.59 -3.90 -57.97
C LEU A 68 -10.94 -2.56 -57.58
N ARG A 69 -10.53 -1.75 -58.56
CA ARG A 69 -9.93 -0.44 -58.30
C ARG A 69 -10.93 0.55 -57.70
N GLU A 70 -12.15 0.60 -58.21
CA GLU A 70 -13.18 1.48 -57.67
C GLU A 70 -13.61 1.04 -56.26
N ILE A 71 -13.83 -0.26 -56.03
CA ILE A 71 -14.12 -0.79 -54.69
C ILE A 71 -12.97 -0.48 -53.71
N LEU A 72 -11.71 -0.65 -54.14
CA LEU A 72 -10.56 -0.34 -53.30
C LEU A 72 -10.50 1.14 -52.92
N LYS A 73 -10.81 2.05 -53.86
CA LYS A 73 -10.90 3.49 -53.58
C LYS A 73 -11.98 3.80 -52.55
N GLU A 74 -13.19 3.30 -52.75
CA GLU A 74 -14.33 3.53 -51.84
C GLU A 74 -14.09 2.93 -50.45
N GLY A 75 -13.55 1.71 -50.42
CA GLY A 75 -13.15 1.02 -49.19
C GLY A 75 -12.10 1.83 -48.43
N LEU A 76 -11.06 2.34 -49.10
CA LEU A 76 -10.04 3.19 -48.47
C LEU A 76 -10.61 4.52 -47.96
N ILE A 77 -11.49 5.19 -48.73
CA ILE A 77 -12.16 6.43 -48.29
C ILE A 77 -12.98 6.18 -47.03
N THR A 78 -13.77 5.11 -47.02
CA THR A 78 -14.63 4.73 -45.90
C THR A 78 -13.78 4.36 -44.69
N LEU A 79 -12.81 3.47 -44.86
CA LEU A 79 -11.87 3.06 -43.81
C LEU A 79 -11.14 4.26 -43.19
N GLY A 80 -10.65 5.21 -44.01
CA GLY A 80 -9.99 6.42 -43.54
C GLY A 80 -10.92 7.35 -42.76
N LYS A 81 -12.13 7.60 -43.26
CA LYS A 81 -13.12 8.47 -42.60
C LYS A 81 -13.65 7.90 -41.29
N GLN A 82 -13.59 6.60 -41.09
CA GLN A 82 -14.16 5.92 -39.93
C GLN A 82 -13.10 5.50 -38.88
N GLY A 83 -11.84 5.90 -39.07
CA GLY A 83 -10.76 5.57 -38.12
C GLY A 83 -10.30 4.12 -38.21
N GLY A 84 -10.40 3.50 -39.38
CA GLY A 84 -9.90 2.15 -39.64
C GLY A 84 -10.89 1.02 -39.39
N TYR A 85 -12.17 1.33 -39.30
CA TYR A 85 -13.24 0.35 -39.09
C TYR A 85 -14.32 0.43 -40.16
N PHE A 86 -14.90 -0.72 -40.51
CA PHE A 86 -16.25 -0.80 -41.10
C PHE A 86 -17.27 -1.11 -39.99
N TYR A 87 -18.52 -0.71 -40.17
CA TYR A 87 -19.59 -0.88 -39.18
C TYR A 87 -20.70 -1.83 -39.65
N GLU A 88 -21.56 -2.27 -38.71
CA GLU A 88 -22.63 -3.27 -38.88
C GLU A 88 -23.51 -3.14 -40.14
N ASN A 89 -23.70 -1.93 -40.63
CA ASN A 89 -24.53 -1.63 -41.79
C ASN A 89 -23.74 -1.46 -43.10
N GLN A 90 -22.47 -1.87 -43.10
CA GLN A 90 -21.54 -1.76 -44.22
C GLN A 90 -20.94 -3.13 -44.52
N SER A 91 -20.59 -3.34 -45.78
CA SER A 91 -19.72 -4.43 -46.21
C SER A 91 -18.40 -4.41 -45.45
N GLY A 92 -17.75 -5.55 -45.27
CA GLY A 92 -16.47 -5.61 -44.53
C GLY A 92 -16.57 -5.66 -43.01
N TYR A 93 -17.79 -5.63 -42.43
CA TYR A 93 -17.98 -5.73 -40.98
C TYR A 93 -17.79 -7.16 -40.45
N GLU A 94 -16.81 -7.35 -39.54
CA GLU A 94 -16.53 -8.65 -38.92
C GLU A 94 -16.69 -8.68 -37.38
N PHE A 95 -17.06 -7.57 -36.75
CA PHE A 95 -17.15 -7.51 -35.30
C PHE A 95 -18.50 -8.04 -34.81
N THR A 96 -18.53 -8.58 -33.59
CA THR A 96 -19.79 -8.95 -32.92
C THR A 96 -20.20 -7.93 -31.86
N THR A 97 -19.32 -6.98 -31.54
CA THR A 97 -19.53 -5.98 -30.51
C THR A 97 -19.59 -4.60 -31.13
N GLU A 98 -20.59 -3.81 -30.76
CA GLU A 98 -20.70 -2.41 -31.17
C GLU A 98 -19.42 -1.65 -30.76
N LEU A 99 -18.75 -1.10 -31.76
CA LEU A 99 -17.57 -0.27 -31.58
C LEU A 99 -18.00 1.14 -31.18
N PRO A 100 -17.38 1.73 -30.13
CA PRO A 100 -17.73 3.07 -29.70
C PRO A 100 -17.36 4.07 -30.81
N ARG A 101 -18.32 4.91 -31.19
CA ARG A 101 -18.20 5.87 -32.30
C ARG A 101 -19.00 7.14 -32.05
N THR A 102 -18.65 8.20 -32.75
CA THR A 102 -19.39 9.47 -32.81
C THR A 102 -19.74 9.84 -34.24
N SER A 103 -20.85 10.54 -34.46
CA SER A 103 -21.20 11.05 -35.78
C SER A 103 -20.44 12.35 -36.04
N PHE A 104 -19.68 12.41 -37.12
CA PHE A 104 -19.00 13.63 -37.56
C PHE A 104 -19.20 13.81 -39.06
N ARG A 105 -19.91 14.90 -39.41
CA ARG A 105 -20.38 15.16 -40.79
C ARG A 105 -21.19 13.97 -41.32
N ASP A 106 -20.83 13.43 -42.48
CA ASP A 106 -21.53 12.33 -43.13
C ASP A 106 -20.92 10.95 -42.81
N SER A 107 -20.16 10.84 -41.71
CA SER A 107 -19.43 9.61 -41.34
C SER A 107 -19.51 9.32 -39.85
N ASN A 108 -19.52 8.04 -39.51
CA ASN A 108 -19.30 7.57 -38.15
C ASN A 108 -17.79 7.45 -37.90
N VAL A 109 -17.28 8.06 -36.85
CA VAL A 109 -15.85 8.09 -36.53
C VAL A 109 -15.62 7.28 -35.25
N SER A 110 -14.76 6.27 -35.33
CA SER A 110 -14.44 5.44 -34.17
C SER A 110 -13.68 6.23 -33.10
N TYR A 111 -14.02 6.00 -31.84
CA TYR A 111 -13.20 6.47 -30.73
C TYR A 111 -11.96 5.59 -30.62
N LEU A 112 -10.84 6.08 -31.13
CA LEU A 112 -9.56 5.38 -31.02
C LEU A 112 -8.83 5.73 -29.72
N ILE A 113 -9.19 6.84 -29.09
CA ILE A 113 -8.78 7.21 -27.73
C ILE A 113 -10.05 7.33 -26.90
N TYR A 114 -10.17 6.53 -25.86
CA TYR A 114 -11.33 6.57 -24.97
C TYR A 114 -10.95 6.21 -23.53
N PRO A 115 -11.77 6.66 -22.55
CA PRO A 115 -11.70 6.20 -21.17
C PRO A 115 -11.57 4.69 -21.08
N ARG A 116 -10.60 4.19 -20.31
CA ARG A 116 -10.37 2.76 -20.14
C ARG A 116 -11.66 2.07 -19.69
N ARG A 117 -12.08 1.01 -20.40
CA ARG A 117 -13.29 0.25 -20.07
C ARG A 117 -13.10 -0.51 -18.76
N GLY A 118 -13.85 -0.10 -17.75
CA GLY A 118 -13.89 -0.66 -16.41
C GLY A 118 -14.51 0.37 -15.48
N GLU A 119 -15.08 -0.05 -14.35
CA GLU A 119 -15.26 0.90 -13.26
C GLU A 119 -13.86 1.46 -12.97
N TYR A 120 -13.69 2.78 -13.08
CA TYR A 120 -12.63 3.44 -12.34
C TYR A 120 -12.92 3.09 -10.89
N TYR A 121 -12.38 1.97 -10.43
CA TYR A 121 -12.35 1.73 -9.00
C TYR A 121 -11.69 2.97 -8.44
N ASP A 122 -12.31 3.58 -7.44
CA ASP A 122 -11.61 4.55 -6.63
C ASP A 122 -10.46 3.73 -6.02
N TRP A 123 -9.28 3.74 -6.65
CA TRP A 123 -8.03 3.18 -6.11
C TRP A 123 -7.56 4.14 -5.01
N TRP A 124 -8.51 4.49 -4.16
CA TRP A 124 -8.39 5.29 -2.98
C TRP A 124 -8.59 4.36 -1.80
N PRO A 125 -7.62 4.29 -0.88
CA PRO A 125 -6.24 4.78 -1.00
C PRO A 125 -5.49 4.22 -2.22
N CYS A 126 -4.49 4.96 -2.72
CA CYS A 126 -3.50 4.44 -3.68
C CYS A 126 -2.96 3.11 -3.10
N SER A 127 -3.44 1.98 -3.61
CA SER A 127 -3.18 0.69 -2.95
C SER A 127 -1.67 0.50 -2.81
N ALA A 128 -1.21 0.27 -1.57
CA ALA A 128 0.20 0.23 -1.18
C ALA A 128 1.08 -0.80 -1.93
N ALA A 129 0.48 -1.62 -2.80
CA ALA A 129 1.17 -2.62 -3.61
C ALA A 129 2.06 -2.02 -4.71
N ALA A 130 1.88 -0.76 -5.09
CA ALA A 130 2.80 -0.06 -5.99
C ALA A 130 3.95 0.58 -5.18
N SER A 131 5.00 -0.20 -4.98
CA SER A 131 6.40 0.16 -4.67
C SER A 131 6.73 1.66 -4.52
N LEU A 132 7.41 2.05 -3.42
CA LEU A 132 8.34 3.20 -3.14
C LEU A 132 8.27 4.54 -3.93
N ASN A 133 7.78 4.59 -5.16
CA ASN A 133 7.48 5.76 -5.98
C ASN A 133 5.96 5.79 -6.22
N LYS A 134 5.20 6.33 -5.27
CA LYS A 134 3.76 6.57 -5.50
C LYS A 134 3.61 7.56 -6.67
N PRO A 135 2.76 7.26 -7.67
CA PRO A 135 2.50 8.19 -8.74
C PRO A 135 1.87 9.47 -8.19
N SER A 136 2.08 10.60 -8.87
CA SER A 136 1.39 11.86 -8.57
C SER A 136 -0.13 11.76 -8.65
N TYR A 137 -0.70 10.65 -9.16
CA TYR A 137 -2.12 10.48 -9.46
C TYR A 137 -2.61 9.12 -8.96
N CYS A 138 -3.72 9.06 -8.22
CA CYS A 138 -4.17 7.81 -7.58
C CYS A 138 -5.29 7.06 -8.30
N ARG A 139 -6.12 7.73 -9.09
CA ARG A 139 -7.22 7.06 -9.80
C ARG A 139 -6.76 6.18 -10.96
N PHE A 140 -5.56 6.42 -11.49
CA PHE A 140 -5.09 5.81 -12.72
C PHE A 140 -3.97 4.82 -12.42
N SER A 141 -4.09 3.60 -12.93
CA SER A 141 -3.06 2.59 -12.70
C SER A 141 -1.78 2.94 -13.44
N THR A 142 -0.66 2.87 -12.72
CA THR A 142 0.66 2.79 -13.34
C THR A 142 0.82 1.37 -13.88
N GLU A 143 0.55 1.17 -15.17
CA GLU A 143 0.88 -0.10 -15.80
C GLU A 143 2.31 -0.07 -16.31
N ILE A 144 3.12 -0.99 -15.77
CA ILE A 144 4.44 -1.26 -16.33
C ILE A 144 4.21 -2.12 -17.57
N TYR A 145 4.27 -1.51 -18.75
CA TYR A 145 4.25 -2.27 -20.00
C TYR A 145 5.55 -3.08 -20.13
N PRO A 146 5.48 -4.44 -20.15
CA PRO A 146 6.66 -5.29 -20.05
C PRO A 146 7.66 -5.12 -21.19
N SER A 147 7.21 -4.69 -22.37
CA SER A 147 8.05 -4.59 -23.57
C SER A 147 9.03 -3.41 -23.52
N ASP A 148 8.64 -2.30 -22.89
CA ASP A 148 9.38 -1.04 -23.03
C ASP A 148 9.93 -0.49 -21.72
N LYS A 149 9.60 -1.09 -20.57
CA LYS A 149 9.93 -0.57 -19.22
C LYS A 149 9.55 0.90 -19.01
N ARG A 150 8.66 1.45 -19.84
CA ARG A 150 8.14 2.80 -19.70
C ARG A 150 7.05 2.75 -18.64
N TYR A 151 7.21 3.53 -17.59
CA TYR A 151 6.16 3.81 -16.62
C TYR A 151 5.21 4.80 -17.29
N GLY A 152 4.16 4.27 -17.91
CA GLY A 152 3.03 5.05 -18.40
C GLY A 152 1.89 4.93 -17.41
N ILE A 153 1.29 6.05 -17.04
CA ILE A 153 0.02 6.03 -16.34
C ILE A 153 -1.04 5.86 -17.43
N GLY A 154 -1.76 4.75 -17.42
CA GLY A 154 -2.72 4.43 -18.49
C GLY A 154 -4.02 5.19 -18.28
N PHE A 155 -4.11 6.43 -18.75
CA PHE A 155 -5.33 7.27 -18.62
C PHE A 155 -6.43 6.84 -19.58
N SER A 156 -6.05 6.21 -20.69
CA SER A 156 -6.95 5.89 -21.79
C SER A 156 -6.64 4.51 -22.36
N SER A 157 -7.45 4.08 -23.32
CA SER A 157 -7.17 2.89 -24.11
C SER A 157 -7.12 3.26 -25.59
N SER A 158 -6.17 2.65 -26.30
CA SER A 158 -6.13 2.68 -27.76
C SER A 158 -7.09 1.61 -28.30
N ALA A 159 -7.93 2.01 -29.26
CA ALA A 159 -8.67 1.08 -30.12
C ALA A 159 -8.20 1.18 -31.58
N LEU A 160 -6.96 1.60 -31.85
CA LEU A 160 -6.45 1.54 -33.22
C LEU A 160 -6.36 0.07 -33.68
N PRO A 161 -7.10 -0.35 -34.73
CA PRO A 161 -7.00 -1.71 -35.21
C PRO A 161 -5.64 -1.92 -35.86
N LEU A 162 -5.03 -3.10 -35.65
CA LEU A 162 -3.73 -3.41 -36.24
C LEU A 162 -3.79 -3.28 -37.76
N LEU A 163 -2.70 -2.83 -38.38
CA LEU A 163 -2.66 -2.61 -39.82
C LEU A 163 -2.88 -3.92 -40.62
N ALA A 164 -2.19 -5.01 -40.25
CA ALA A 164 -2.19 -6.24 -41.05
C ALA A 164 -2.24 -7.57 -40.28
N THR A 165 -2.06 -7.56 -38.97
CA THR A 165 -2.03 -8.77 -38.15
C THR A 165 -3.38 -8.98 -37.48
N ASN A 166 -3.89 -10.22 -37.46
CA ASN A 166 -5.19 -10.64 -36.93
C ASN A 166 -6.41 -10.42 -37.85
N LYS A 167 -7.52 -11.13 -37.55
CA LYS A 167 -8.79 -11.06 -38.30
C LYS A 167 -9.50 -9.70 -38.24
N PHE A 168 -9.18 -8.89 -37.24
CA PHE A 168 -9.76 -7.56 -37.04
C PHE A 168 -8.89 -6.43 -37.58
N SER A 169 -7.81 -6.77 -38.30
CA SER A 169 -6.89 -5.80 -38.87
C SER A 169 -7.58 -4.97 -39.94
N MET A 170 -7.05 -3.77 -40.19
CA MET A 170 -7.49 -2.94 -41.32
C MET A 170 -7.34 -3.71 -42.66
N LYS A 171 -6.30 -4.56 -42.79
CA LYS A 171 -6.11 -5.48 -43.92
C LYS A 171 -7.27 -6.45 -44.08
N SER A 172 -7.63 -7.17 -43.01
CA SER A 172 -8.70 -8.18 -43.04
C SER A 172 -10.06 -7.55 -43.31
N GLN A 173 -10.35 -6.44 -42.64
CA GLN A 173 -11.57 -5.66 -42.84
C GLN A 173 -11.74 -5.16 -44.29
N LEU A 174 -10.67 -4.61 -44.89
CA LEU A 174 -10.69 -4.17 -46.29
C LEU A 174 -10.79 -5.35 -47.26
N ALA A 175 -10.16 -6.49 -46.96
CA ALA A 175 -10.32 -7.70 -47.76
C ALA A 175 -11.77 -8.20 -47.73
N LYS A 176 -12.41 -8.19 -46.55
CA LYS A 176 -13.81 -8.55 -46.41
C LYS A 176 -14.74 -7.59 -47.15
N TYR A 177 -14.47 -6.28 -47.09
CA TYR A 177 -15.19 -5.27 -47.87
C TYR A 177 -15.11 -5.57 -49.37
N ILE A 178 -13.91 -5.88 -49.88
CA ILE A 178 -13.73 -6.24 -51.29
C ILE A 178 -14.46 -7.53 -51.65
N GLU A 179 -14.43 -8.54 -50.78
CA GLU A 179 -15.14 -9.81 -50.97
C GLU A 179 -16.66 -9.61 -51.10
N ASP A 180 -17.23 -8.72 -50.28
CA ASP A 180 -18.67 -8.46 -50.23
C ASP A 180 -19.14 -7.62 -51.44
N GLU A 181 -18.33 -6.65 -51.90
CA GLU A 181 -18.71 -5.69 -52.95
C GLU A 181 -18.43 -6.17 -54.39
N ILE A 182 -17.39 -7.00 -54.59
CA ILE A 182 -16.98 -7.40 -55.94
C ILE A 182 -18.05 -8.18 -56.73
N PRO A 183 -18.92 -9.05 -56.14
CA PRO A 183 -19.95 -9.75 -56.90
C PRO A 183 -21.02 -8.81 -57.46
N GLU A 184 -21.37 -7.77 -56.71
CA GLU A 184 -22.34 -6.75 -57.12
C GLU A 184 -21.77 -5.89 -58.25
N CYS A 185 -20.53 -5.42 -58.09
CA CYS A 185 -19.88 -4.56 -59.08
C CYS A 185 -19.52 -5.28 -60.39
N LEU A 186 -19.04 -6.52 -60.35
CA LEU A 186 -18.79 -7.31 -61.56
C LEU A 186 -20.09 -7.73 -62.27
N ASN A 187 -21.19 -7.85 -61.51
CA ASN A 187 -22.51 -8.27 -61.97
C ASN A 187 -22.46 -9.43 -62.99
N LEU A 188 -21.98 -10.60 -62.54
CA LEU A 188 -21.86 -11.79 -63.39
C LEU A 188 -23.21 -12.19 -64.04
N THR A 189 -24.33 -11.78 -63.45
CA THR A 189 -25.67 -11.97 -64.00
C THR A 189 -25.87 -11.14 -65.27
N GLU A 190 -25.46 -9.87 -65.29
CA GLU A 190 -25.53 -9.04 -66.49
C GLU A 190 -24.58 -9.53 -67.58
N ILE A 191 -23.38 -9.97 -67.20
CA ILE A 191 -22.44 -10.61 -68.14
C ILE A 191 -23.08 -11.86 -68.76
N SER A 192 -23.72 -12.72 -67.96
CA SER A 192 -24.42 -13.90 -68.50
C SER A 192 -25.60 -13.53 -69.41
N ALA A 193 -26.30 -12.42 -69.12
CA ALA A 193 -27.38 -11.90 -69.98
C ALA A 193 -26.88 -11.37 -71.33
N GLN A 194 -25.70 -10.76 -71.38
CA GLN A 194 -25.08 -10.29 -72.63
C GLN A 194 -24.62 -11.46 -73.54
N PHE A 195 -24.41 -12.65 -72.97
CA PHE A 195 -23.99 -13.84 -73.69
C PHE A 195 -25.01 -14.98 -73.53
N PRO A 196 -26.11 -14.98 -74.31
CA PRO A 196 -27.15 -16.01 -74.19
C PRO A 196 -26.57 -17.42 -74.39
N GLY A 197 -26.95 -18.34 -73.48
CA GLY A 197 -26.47 -19.72 -73.44
C GLY A 197 -25.31 -19.98 -72.47
N TYR A 198 -24.79 -18.94 -71.81
CA TYR A 198 -23.80 -19.08 -70.73
C TYR A 198 -24.44 -18.84 -69.36
N ASN A 199 -24.08 -19.68 -68.40
CA ASN A 199 -24.32 -19.47 -66.98
C ASN A 199 -22.97 -19.22 -66.30
N VAL A 200 -22.83 -18.08 -65.62
CA VAL A 200 -21.58 -17.62 -65.01
C VAL A 200 -21.80 -17.48 -63.51
N SER A 201 -20.98 -18.15 -62.71
CA SER A 201 -21.06 -18.10 -61.25
C SER A 201 -19.67 -17.92 -60.64
N GLY A 202 -19.56 -17.12 -59.59
CA GLY A 202 -18.32 -16.95 -58.82
C GLY A 202 -18.16 -18.01 -57.72
N GLY A 203 -16.91 -18.36 -57.42
CA GLY A 203 -16.50 -19.19 -56.28
C GLY A 203 -15.90 -18.37 -55.14
N GLU A 204 -15.20 -19.03 -54.22
CA GLU A 204 -14.53 -18.39 -53.07
C GLU A 204 -13.29 -17.60 -53.51
N MET A 205 -13.16 -16.37 -53.03
CA MET A 205 -12.12 -15.44 -53.45
C MET A 205 -10.88 -15.53 -52.57
N ASN A 206 -9.71 -15.34 -53.17
CA ASN A 206 -8.46 -15.16 -52.42
C ASN A 206 -7.94 -13.74 -52.64
N ILE A 207 -7.92 -12.94 -51.57
CA ILE A 207 -7.57 -11.51 -51.61
C ILE A 207 -6.28 -11.28 -50.83
N ASP A 208 -5.25 -10.74 -51.50
CA ASP A 208 -4.04 -10.27 -50.85
C ASP A 208 -3.88 -8.76 -51.00
N ILE A 209 -3.86 -8.08 -49.85
CA ILE A 209 -3.71 -6.63 -49.74
C ILE A 209 -2.33 -6.30 -49.16
N ASN A 210 -1.61 -5.40 -49.80
CA ASN A 210 -0.33 -4.89 -49.35
C ASN A 210 -0.38 -3.37 -49.16
N PHE A 211 -0.23 -2.92 -47.91
CA PHE A 211 -0.07 -1.51 -47.56
C PHE A 211 1.38 -1.07 -47.80
N GLY A 212 1.68 -0.69 -49.03
CA GLY A 212 2.99 -0.16 -49.40
C GLY A 212 3.21 1.26 -48.86
N VAL A 213 4.45 1.74 -49.02
CA VAL A 213 4.85 3.08 -48.57
C VAL A 213 4.16 4.19 -49.39
N LEU A 214 3.96 3.95 -50.69
CA LEU A 214 3.42 4.92 -51.63
C LEU A 214 2.00 4.58 -52.14
N SER A 215 1.60 3.32 -52.04
CA SER A 215 0.35 2.84 -52.58
C SER A 215 -0.17 1.64 -51.81
N VAL A 216 -1.49 1.43 -51.88
CA VAL A 216 -2.16 0.21 -51.45
C VAL A 216 -2.38 -0.66 -52.67
N ASN A 217 -1.85 -1.88 -52.63
CA ASN A 217 -1.90 -2.83 -53.75
C ASN A 217 -2.79 -4.00 -53.36
N VAL A 218 -3.69 -4.41 -54.25
CA VAL A 218 -4.55 -5.58 -54.06
C VAL A 218 -4.39 -6.53 -55.23
N ASN A 219 -4.16 -7.80 -54.91
CA ASN A 219 -4.26 -8.91 -55.85
C ASN A 219 -5.45 -9.78 -55.42
N LEU A 220 -6.40 -9.99 -56.33
CA LEU A 220 -7.59 -10.82 -56.11
C LEU A 220 -7.58 -11.98 -57.10
N ASP A 221 -7.58 -13.20 -56.60
CA ASP A 221 -7.84 -14.40 -57.41
C ASP A 221 -9.32 -14.80 -57.25
N TYR A 222 -10.12 -14.59 -58.31
CA TYR A 222 -11.54 -14.92 -58.33
C TYR A 222 -11.79 -16.15 -59.23
N PRO A 223 -12.06 -17.33 -58.66
CA PRO A 223 -12.49 -18.49 -59.44
C PRO A 223 -13.89 -18.26 -60.01
N ILE A 224 -14.02 -18.19 -61.34
CA ILE A 224 -15.29 -18.05 -62.03
C ILE A 224 -15.57 -19.33 -62.81
N THR A 225 -16.77 -19.88 -62.60
CA THR A 225 -17.26 -21.05 -63.30
C THR A 225 -18.13 -20.61 -64.47
N ILE A 226 -17.76 -21.02 -65.68
CA ILE A 226 -18.49 -20.72 -66.91
C ILE A 226 -19.08 -22.02 -67.45
N GLN A 227 -20.40 -22.14 -67.40
CA GLN A 227 -21.14 -23.25 -67.99
C GLN A 227 -21.80 -22.78 -69.28
N PHE A 228 -21.64 -23.53 -70.36
CA PHE A 228 -22.34 -23.26 -71.62
C PHE A 228 -23.35 -24.37 -71.84
N GLN A 229 -24.65 -24.07 -71.87
CA GLN A 229 -25.71 -25.06 -72.06
C GLN A 229 -25.49 -26.34 -71.22
N ASP A 230 -25.53 -27.52 -71.85
CA ASP A 230 -25.34 -28.83 -71.20
C ASP A 230 -23.88 -29.31 -71.15
N TYR A 231 -22.91 -28.41 -71.38
CA TYR A 231 -21.49 -28.77 -71.33
C TYR A 231 -20.95 -28.69 -69.90
N GLU A 232 -19.91 -29.49 -69.64
CA GLU A 232 -19.20 -29.47 -68.36
C GLU A 232 -18.72 -28.04 -68.01
N PRO A 233 -18.94 -27.58 -66.77
CA PRO A 233 -18.53 -26.27 -66.33
C PRO A 233 -17.00 -26.13 -66.40
N ILE A 234 -16.53 -24.99 -66.91
CA ILE A 234 -15.11 -24.66 -66.94
C ILE A 234 -14.83 -23.72 -65.76
N LEU A 235 -13.99 -24.16 -64.83
CA LEU A 235 -13.46 -23.32 -63.76
C LEU A 235 -12.21 -22.59 -64.25
N GLU A 236 -12.24 -21.27 -64.24
CA GLU A 236 -11.09 -20.42 -64.57
C GLU A 236 -10.82 -19.45 -63.41
N ILE A 237 -9.56 -19.34 -63.01
CA ILE A 237 -9.13 -18.41 -61.96
C ILE A 237 -8.71 -17.10 -62.61
N PHE A 238 -9.46 -16.03 -62.34
CA PHE A 238 -9.16 -14.70 -62.82
C PHE A 238 -8.37 -13.93 -61.75
N GLY A 239 -7.13 -13.58 -62.08
CA GLY A 239 -6.32 -12.69 -61.25
C GLY A 239 -6.58 -11.23 -61.63
N PHE A 240 -7.13 -10.45 -60.71
CA PHE A 240 -7.35 -9.02 -60.83
C PHE A 240 -6.34 -8.24 -59.97
N LYS A 241 -5.99 -7.04 -60.43
CA LYS A 241 -5.03 -6.18 -59.74
C LYS A 241 -5.50 -4.74 -59.67
N ALA A 242 -5.42 -4.17 -58.48
CA ALA A 242 -5.66 -2.76 -58.26
C ALA A 242 -4.52 -2.13 -57.45
N GLU A 243 -4.19 -0.89 -57.80
CA GLU A 243 -3.26 -0.05 -57.07
C GLU A 243 -3.90 1.33 -56.87
N VAL A 244 -3.95 1.79 -55.62
CA VAL A 244 -4.42 3.13 -55.28
C VAL A 244 -3.25 3.88 -54.62
N PRO A 245 -2.82 5.06 -55.15
CA PRO A 245 -1.62 5.78 -54.71
C PRO A 245 -1.86 6.53 -53.39
N VAL A 246 -2.16 5.80 -52.32
CA VAL A 246 -2.35 6.31 -50.96
C VAL A 246 -1.23 5.78 -50.07
N ARG A 247 -0.56 6.70 -49.37
CA ARG A 247 0.52 6.42 -48.40
C ARG A 247 -0.05 5.93 -47.06
N PHE A 248 -0.95 4.96 -47.10
CA PHE A 248 -1.76 4.55 -45.94
C PHE A 248 -0.90 4.12 -44.76
N SER A 249 0.16 3.32 -44.99
CA SER A 249 1.09 2.90 -43.93
C SER A 249 1.73 4.10 -43.22
N LYS A 250 2.11 5.15 -43.95
CA LYS A 250 2.69 6.35 -43.36
C LYS A 250 1.68 7.15 -42.51
N ILE A 251 0.43 7.18 -42.94
CA ILE A 251 -0.67 7.85 -42.20
C ILE A 251 -1.01 7.06 -40.94
N TYR A 252 -1.06 5.73 -41.04
CA TYR A 252 -1.25 4.82 -39.91
C TYR A 252 -0.15 5.02 -38.86
N ASP A 253 1.13 5.03 -39.26
CA ASP A 253 2.26 5.23 -38.33
C ASP A 253 2.19 6.57 -37.58
N ILE A 254 1.64 7.61 -38.23
CA ILE A 254 1.42 8.92 -37.59
C ILE A 254 0.28 8.82 -36.58
N ALA A 255 -0.85 8.22 -36.97
CA ALA A 255 -2.00 8.03 -36.08
C ALA A 255 -1.64 7.19 -34.85
N GLU A 256 -0.91 6.08 -35.05
CA GLU A 256 -0.44 5.20 -33.98
C GLU A 256 0.42 5.95 -32.95
N LYS A 257 1.43 6.71 -33.40
CA LYS A 257 2.28 7.50 -32.49
C LYS A 257 1.51 8.58 -31.74
N MET A 258 0.57 9.24 -32.42
CA MET A 258 -0.28 10.25 -31.78
C MET A 258 -1.18 9.62 -30.71
N ILE A 259 -1.81 8.49 -31.02
CA ILE A 259 -2.66 7.75 -30.08
C ILE A 259 -1.83 7.24 -28.90
N ASP A 260 -0.65 6.68 -29.14
CA ASP A 260 0.24 6.21 -28.08
C ASP A 260 0.62 7.36 -27.14
N LYS A 261 0.93 8.55 -27.68
CA LYS A 261 1.22 9.71 -26.83
C LYS A 261 0.04 10.14 -25.97
N GLU A 262 -1.13 10.28 -26.59
CA GLU A 262 -2.38 10.65 -25.92
C GLU A 262 -2.79 9.65 -24.83
N VAL A 263 -2.49 8.37 -25.03
CA VAL A 263 -2.84 7.32 -24.08
C VAL A 263 -1.92 7.30 -22.86
N PHE A 264 -0.63 7.66 -23.03
CA PHE A 264 0.39 7.46 -22.00
C PHE A 264 0.89 8.75 -21.31
N PHE A 265 0.66 9.93 -21.87
CA PHE A 265 1.20 11.18 -21.37
C PHE A 265 0.10 12.23 -21.14
N LEU A 266 0.04 12.76 -19.93
CA LEU A 266 -0.95 13.76 -19.50
C LEU A 266 -0.66 15.17 -20.02
N ASP A 267 0.61 15.58 -19.95
CA ASP A 267 1.03 16.97 -20.24
C ASP A 267 1.55 17.17 -21.67
N SER A 268 1.71 16.10 -22.45
CA SER A 268 2.11 16.24 -23.84
C SER A 268 0.88 16.24 -24.71
N GLY A 269 0.39 17.45 -25.03
CA GLY A 269 -0.66 17.58 -26.02
C GLY A 269 -0.26 16.90 -27.33
N PRO A 270 -1.24 16.54 -28.17
CA PRO A 270 -1.02 15.69 -29.35
C PRO A 270 -0.11 16.34 -30.40
N TYR A 271 0.09 17.65 -30.27
CA TYR A 271 0.85 18.48 -31.18
C TYR A 271 2.36 18.21 -31.13
N ASP A 272 2.95 17.93 -29.98
CA ASP A 272 4.42 17.94 -29.86
C ASP A 272 5.10 16.87 -30.73
N GLU A 273 4.56 15.65 -30.74
CA GLU A 273 5.13 14.57 -31.55
C GLU A 273 4.58 14.55 -32.98
N ALA A 274 3.32 14.93 -33.17
CA ALA A 274 2.76 15.14 -34.50
C ALA A 274 3.61 16.17 -35.27
N ILE A 275 4.00 17.29 -34.64
CA ILE A 275 4.84 18.32 -35.27
C ILE A 275 6.16 17.72 -35.77
N ILE A 276 6.82 16.87 -34.98
CA ILE A 276 8.08 16.23 -35.40
C ILE A 276 7.87 15.35 -36.64
N LEU A 277 6.80 14.54 -36.67
CA LEU A 277 6.53 13.67 -37.82
C LEU A 277 6.08 14.46 -39.08
N LEU A 278 5.35 15.55 -38.87
CA LEU A 278 4.88 16.45 -39.92
C LEU A 278 6.03 17.25 -40.55
N GLN A 279 7.10 17.56 -39.80
CA GLN A 279 8.30 18.20 -40.36
C GLN A 279 8.94 17.37 -41.48
N TYR A 280 8.91 16.04 -41.38
CA TYR A 280 9.41 15.13 -42.42
C TYR A 280 8.40 14.85 -43.53
N SER A 281 7.18 15.37 -43.42
CA SER A 281 6.04 15.04 -44.28
C SER A 281 5.13 16.25 -44.52
N PRO A 282 5.62 17.34 -45.13
CA PRO A 282 4.90 18.61 -45.20
C PRO A 282 3.58 18.56 -46.00
N GLN A 283 3.33 17.49 -46.75
CA GLN A 283 2.06 17.27 -47.46
C GLN A 283 0.96 16.73 -46.53
N ILE A 284 1.34 16.17 -45.38
CA ILE A 284 0.41 15.73 -44.36
C ILE A 284 0.12 16.94 -43.47
N LYS A 285 -1.16 17.21 -43.23
CA LYS A 285 -1.64 18.26 -42.35
C LYS A 285 -2.48 17.62 -41.25
N PHE A 286 -2.28 18.09 -40.03
CA PHE A 286 -3.03 17.65 -38.87
C PHE A 286 -3.90 18.81 -38.35
N ARG A 287 -5.12 18.50 -37.94
CA ARG A 287 -5.96 19.41 -37.16
C ARG A 287 -6.90 18.64 -36.25
N ILE A 288 -7.38 19.32 -35.23
CA ILE A 288 -8.38 18.84 -34.28
C ILE A 288 -9.64 19.69 -34.49
N GLU A 289 -10.80 19.05 -34.59
CA GLU A 289 -12.11 19.72 -34.60
C GLU A 289 -12.92 19.25 -33.38
N GLU A 290 -13.53 20.18 -32.65
CA GLU A 290 -14.40 19.86 -31.50
C GLU A 290 -15.75 19.29 -31.98
N GLN A 291 -16.24 18.25 -31.31
CA GLN A 291 -17.53 17.61 -31.55
C GLN A 291 -18.24 17.39 -30.20
N GLY A 292 -18.92 18.43 -29.71
CA GLY A 292 -19.48 18.43 -28.35
C GLY A 292 -18.36 18.57 -27.32
N HIS A 293 -18.20 17.56 -26.46
CA HIS A 293 -17.07 17.45 -25.52
C HIS A 293 -15.97 16.52 -26.05
N ASP A 294 -16.13 15.96 -27.25
CA ASP A 294 -15.15 15.07 -27.85
C ASP A 294 -14.31 15.83 -28.88
N ASN A 295 -13.19 15.23 -29.28
CA ASN A 295 -12.33 15.80 -30.33
C ASN A 295 -12.20 14.85 -31.51
N ILE A 296 -12.20 15.41 -32.72
CA ILE A 296 -11.97 14.70 -33.98
C ILE A 296 -10.59 15.06 -34.51
N PHE A 297 -9.72 14.07 -34.55
CA PHE A 297 -8.37 14.15 -35.08
C PHE A 297 -8.44 13.90 -36.58
N ILE A 298 -7.92 14.83 -37.39
CA ILE A 298 -7.99 14.76 -38.85
C ILE A 298 -6.58 14.86 -39.43
N ILE A 299 -6.14 13.77 -40.05
CA ILE A 299 -4.89 13.67 -40.79
C ILE A 299 -5.23 13.74 -42.28
N ASN A 300 -4.90 14.87 -42.91
CA ASN A 300 -5.12 15.11 -44.34
C ASN A 300 -3.81 15.00 -45.10
N ASP A 301 -3.69 14.08 -46.05
CA ASP A 301 -2.51 13.92 -46.90
C ASP A 301 -2.76 14.43 -48.32
N SER A 302 -2.20 15.60 -48.66
CA SER A 302 -2.38 16.19 -49.99
C SER A 302 -1.58 15.52 -51.11
N TYR A 303 -0.67 14.59 -50.79
CA TYR A 303 0.04 13.79 -51.79
C TYR A 303 -0.75 12.54 -52.18
N SER A 304 -1.50 11.97 -51.25
CA SER A 304 -2.37 10.83 -51.47
C SER A 304 -3.73 11.33 -51.95
N GLN A 305 -4.09 11.09 -53.20
CA GLN A 305 -5.36 11.57 -53.76
C GLN A 305 -6.21 10.43 -54.31
N ILE A 306 -7.51 10.45 -53.99
CA ILE A 306 -8.53 9.59 -54.58
C ILE A 306 -9.54 10.50 -55.28
N ASP A 307 -9.72 10.30 -56.58
CA ASP A 307 -10.60 11.09 -57.45
C ASP A 307 -10.39 12.61 -57.34
N GLY A 308 -9.11 13.01 -57.27
CA GLY A 308 -8.68 14.41 -57.18
C GLY A 308 -8.89 15.05 -55.81
N LYS A 309 -9.31 14.28 -54.80
CA LYS A 309 -9.47 14.76 -53.41
C LYS A 309 -8.36 14.21 -52.54
N ASP A 310 -7.83 15.04 -51.64
CA ASP A 310 -6.86 14.63 -50.64
C ASP A 310 -7.43 13.50 -49.77
N TYR A 311 -6.58 12.53 -49.45
CA TYR A 311 -6.95 11.40 -48.60
C TYR A 311 -6.98 11.85 -47.13
N VAL A 312 -8.06 11.50 -46.43
CA VAL A 312 -8.30 11.86 -45.04
C VAL A 312 -8.40 10.61 -44.19
N PHE A 313 -7.58 10.53 -43.15
CA PHE A 313 -7.76 9.61 -42.05
C PHE A 313 -8.20 10.40 -40.82
N GLN A 314 -9.29 9.99 -40.17
CA GLN A 314 -9.80 10.69 -38.99
C GLN A 314 -10.24 9.70 -37.91
N PHE A 315 -10.10 10.12 -36.66
CA PHE A 315 -10.52 9.34 -35.50
C PHE A 315 -10.98 10.25 -34.37
N ALA A 316 -11.74 9.71 -33.42
CA ALA A 316 -12.27 10.46 -32.30
C ALA A 316 -11.51 10.15 -31.00
N ARG A 317 -11.39 11.17 -30.16
CA ARG A 317 -11.03 11.09 -28.75
C ARG A 317 -12.27 11.39 -27.93
N LYS A 318 -12.66 10.47 -27.06
CA LYS A 318 -13.79 10.65 -26.16
C LYS A 318 -13.35 11.42 -24.92
N ASN A 319 -14.15 12.41 -24.50
CA ASN A 319 -13.88 13.21 -23.30
C ASN A 319 -13.52 12.34 -22.08
N ARG A 320 -12.55 12.80 -21.30
CA ARG A 320 -11.94 12.12 -20.14
C ARG A 320 -12.04 13.06 -18.93
N PRO A 321 -12.19 12.52 -17.71
CA PRO A 321 -12.16 13.37 -16.53
C PRO A 321 -10.76 14.01 -16.38
N PRO A 322 -10.68 15.23 -15.83
CA PRO A 322 -9.42 15.76 -15.33
C PRO A 322 -8.73 14.76 -14.41
N VAL A 323 -7.42 14.79 -14.32
CA VAL A 323 -6.64 13.89 -13.47
C VAL A 323 -6.18 14.69 -12.26
N LEU A 324 -6.76 14.39 -11.09
CA LEU A 324 -6.43 15.07 -9.83
C LEU A 324 -5.13 14.50 -9.24
N ASP A 325 -4.18 15.38 -8.95
CA ASP A 325 -2.96 15.04 -8.19
C ASP A 325 -3.38 14.48 -6.83
N TYR A 326 -2.66 13.46 -6.37
CA TYR A 326 -2.84 12.91 -5.03
C TYR A 326 -2.54 13.97 -3.97
N ILE A 327 -3.57 14.34 -3.23
CA ILE A 327 -3.50 15.33 -2.17
C ILE A 327 -3.21 14.62 -0.85
N SER A 328 -1.97 14.73 -0.38
CA SER A 328 -1.59 14.32 0.97
C SER A 328 -0.51 15.23 1.52
N LYS A 329 -0.48 15.40 2.83
CA LYS A 329 0.60 16.09 3.54
C LYS A 329 0.76 15.42 4.90
N SER A 330 1.92 14.82 5.14
CA SER A 330 2.22 14.07 6.36
C SER A 330 1.33 12.83 6.59
N PRO A 331 1.05 11.99 5.57
CA PRO A 331 0.09 10.89 5.73
C PRO A 331 0.56 9.79 6.69
N SER A 332 -0.38 9.17 7.41
CA SER A 332 -0.07 8.19 8.46
C SER A 332 0.57 6.88 7.94
N TYR A 333 0.40 6.54 6.67
CA TYR A 333 0.96 5.28 6.12
C TYR A 333 2.49 5.25 6.07
N LEU A 334 3.17 6.40 6.17
CA LEU A 334 4.63 6.45 6.15
C LEU A 334 5.28 5.78 7.36
N TYR A 335 4.48 5.43 8.37
CA TYR A 335 4.96 4.93 9.66
C TYR A 335 5.05 3.43 9.80
N ASN A 336 4.41 2.65 8.92
CA ASN A 336 4.35 1.21 9.14
C ASN A 336 4.42 0.39 7.85
N GLU A 337 5.57 -0.24 7.61
CA GLU A 337 5.79 -1.21 6.54
C GLU A 337 5.03 -2.54 6.78
N SER A 338 4.49 -2.79 7.98
CA SER A 338 3.89 -4.08 8.38
C SER A 338 2.39 -4.25 8.11
N GLY A 339 1.71 -3.23 7.56
CA GLY A 339 0.64 -3.47 6.58
C GLY A 339 -0.80 -3.81 7.04
N THR A 340 -1.28 -3.41 8.23
CA THR A 340 -2.72 -3.58 8.56
C THR A 340 -3.48 -2.32 9.00
N ASP A 341 -2.80 -1.29 9.52
CA ASP A 341 -3.44 -0.06 10.02
C ASP A 341 -2.89 1.21 9.32
N THR A 342 -2.62 1.14 8.03
CA THR A 342 -1.78 2.12 7.34
C THR A 342 -2.44 3.48 7.12
N GLU A 343 -3.67 3.74 7.54
CA GLU A 343 -4.51 4.68 6.81
C GLU A 343 -5.50 5.49 7.64
N LEU A 344 -4.97 6.11 8.70
CA LEU A 344 -5.74 6.96 9.59
C LEU A 344 -6.07 8.30 8.95
N TYR A 345 -5.08 8.96 8.33
CA TYR A 345 -5.27 10.28 7.72
C TYR A 345 -4.28 10.56 6.58
N ASP A 346 -4.69 11.45 5.66
CA ASP A 346 -3.89 11.90 4.52
C ASP A 346 -3.32 13.30 4.74
N TYR A 347 -3.93 14.08 5.63
CA TYR A 347 -3.53 15.45 5.94
C TYR A 347 -3.60 15.69 7.45
N LEU A 348 -2.57 16.33 8.04
CA LEU A 348 -2.55 16.76 9.43
C LEU A 348 -2.52 18.28 9.53
N THR A 349 -3.30 18.84 10.47
CA THR A 349 -3.26 20.25 10.84
C THR A 349 -3.48 20.43 12.34
N ILE A 350 -3.02 21.55 12.89
CA ILE A 350 -3.11 21.86 14.33
C ILE A 350 -3.65 23.29 14.48
N PRO A 351 -4.75 23.50 15.22
CA PRO A 351 -5.33 24.82 15.46
C PRO A 351 -4.31 25.85 15.95
N ASN A 352 -4.40 27.08 15.44
CA ASN A 352 -3.52 28.21 15.75
C ASN A 352 -2.04 28.09 15.35
N LEU A 353 -1.54 26.87 15.09
CA LEU A 353 -0.16 26.65 14.63
C LEU A 353 -0.06 26.59 13.11
N TYR A 354 -0.99 25.87 12.47
CA TYR A 354 -0.98 25.66 11.03
C TYR A 354 -2.38 25.90 10.45
N ASN A 355 -2.49 26.84 9.51
CA ASN A 355 -3.72 26.95 8.72
C ASN A 355 -3.81 25.77 7.76
N LEU A 356 -5.02 25.22 7.57
CA LEU A 356 -5.27 24.24 6.53
C LEU A 356 -5.21 24.96 5.17
N ASN A 357 -4.14 24.74 4.42
CA ASN A 357 -3.99 25.23 3.06
C ASN A 357 -3.76 24.05 2.12
N ILE A 358 -4.77 23.74 1.32
CA ILE A 358 -4.71 22.72 0.27
C ILE A 358 -4.74 23.42 -1.08
N THR A 359 -3.71 23.21 -1.88
CA THR A 359 -3.65 23.69 -3.28
C THR A 359 -3.78 22.49 -4.20
N PRO A 360 -5.01 22.06 -4.55
CA PRO A 360 -5.21 20.96 -5.48
C PRO A 360 -4.62 21.32 -6.85
N ARG A 361 -4.12 20.30 -7.53
CA ARG A 361 -3.61 20.39 -8.88
C ARG A 361 -4.23 19.25 -9.67
N ALA A 362 -4.64 19.55 -10.88
CA ALA A 362 -5.20 18.58 -11.79
C ALA A 362 -4.87 19.04 -13.21
N VAL A 363 -4.67 18.06 -14.08
CA VAL A 363 -4.41 18.28 -15.49
C VAL A 363 -5.53 17.59 -16.26
N ASP A 364 -6.14 18.30 -17.19
CA ASP A 364 -7.12 17.72 -18.08
C ASP A 364 -6.42 17.07 -19.28
N PRO A 365 -6.57 15.74 -19.50
CA PRO A 365 -5.99 15.08 -20.66
C PRO A 365 -6.48 15.65 -21.99
N ASP A 366 -7.68 16.24 -22.03
CA ASP A 366 -8.31 16.79 -23.22
C ASP A 366 -8.11 18.30 -23.37
N GLU A 367 -7.17 18.87 -22.61
CA GLU A 367 -6.78 20.27 -22.63
C GLU A 367 -7.91 21.26 -22.27
N ASP A 368 -8.94 20.75 -21.58
CA ASP A 368 -10.05 21.56 -21.08
C ASP A 368 -9.67 22.37 -19.84
N THR A 369 -10.49 23.37 -19.55
CA THR A 369 -10.32 24.19 -18.34
C THR A 369 -10.81 23.42 -17.12
N VAL A 370 -9.90 23.17 -16.17
CA VAL A 370 -10.23 22.47 -14.92
C VAL A 370 -10.78 23.43 -13.86
N PHE A 371 -11.91 23.06 -13.27
CA PHE A 371 -12.54 23.71 -12.13
C PHE A 371 -12.41 22.82 -10.88
N TYR A 372 -12.22 23.44 -9.72
CA TYR A 372 -12.09 22.72 -8.45
C TYR A 372 -13.28 23.01 -7.55
N SER A 373 -13.78 21.98 -6.87
CA SER A 373 -14.80 22.09 -5.84
C SER A 373 -14.38 21.30 -4.61
N SER A 374 -14.85 21.73 -3.43
CA SER A 374 -14.57 21.06 -2.17
C SER A 374 -15.85 20.93 -1.34
N GLN A 375 -16.07 19.75 -0.76
CA GLN A 375 -17.18 19.49 0.15
C GLN A 375 -16.64 18.82 1.41
N CYS A 376 -16.97 19.37 2.57
CA CYS A 376 -16.67 18.76 3.87
C CYS A 376 -17.98 18.52 4.62
N SER A 377 -18.17 17.31 5.14
CA SER A 377 -19.39 16.94 5.86
C SER A 377 -19.44 17.46 7.29
N THR A 378 -18.28 17.72 7.91
CA THR A 378 -18.17 17.95 9.35
C THR A 378 -17.73 19.36 9.75
N ILE A 379 -17.11 20.13 8.84
CA ILE A 379 -16.61 21.49 9.12
C ILE A 379 -17.53 22.52 8.41
N PRO A 380 -18.49 23.15 9.12
CA PRO A 380 -19.58 23.91 8.50
C PRO A 380 -19.18 25.24 7.84
N ASN A 381 -17.91 25.67 7.90
CA ASN A 381 -17.45 26.98 7.42
C ASN A 381 -16.23 26.93 6.49
N LEU A 382 -16.02 25.84 5.76
CA LEU A 382 -14.98 25.80 4.71
C LEU A 382 -15.32 26.78 3.57
N THR A 383 -14.77 27.99 3.65
CA THR A 383 -14.90 29.00 2.60
C THR A 383 -13.89 28.73 1.49
N GLN A 384 -14.36 28.34 0.31
CA GLN A 384 -13.51 28.29 -0.88
C GLN A 384 -13.22 29.72 -1.34
N THR A 385 -11.95 30.14 -1.30
CA THR A 385 -11.54 31.41 -1.88
C THR A 385 -11.32 31.23 -3.38
N ASN A 386 -12.10 31.91 -4.22
CA ASN A 386 -12.04 31.83 -5.69
C ASN A 386 -10.71 32.28 -6.31
N ILE A 387 -9.76 32.79 -5.52
CA ILE A 387 -8.49 33.33 -6.00
C ILE A 387 -7.45 32.22 -5.84
N GLN A 388 -7.06 31.58 -6.96
CA GLN A 388 -5.99 30.56 -7.08
C GLN A 388 -6.32 29.12 -6.64
N HIS A 389 -7.59 28.74 -6.57
CA HIS A 389 -8.00 27.36 -6.24
C HIS A 389 -7.47 26.84 -4.89
N MET A 390 -7.00 27.71 -4.01
CA MET A 390 -6.55 27.34 -2.67
C MET A 390 -7.75 27.18 -1.74
N ILE A 391 -7.81 26.05 -1.06
CA ILE A 391 -8.74 25.80 0.04
C ILE A 391 -8.00 26.24 1.30
N ASN A 392 -8.38 27.40 1.83
CA ASN A 392 -7.85 27.94 3.07
C ASN A 392 -8.91 27.87 4.17
N TYR A 393 -8.61 27.17 5.25
CA TYR A 393 -9.46 27.10 6.42
C TYR A 393 -8.64 27.33 7.69
N ASN A 394 -9.14 28.19 8.57
CA ASN A 394 -8.55 28.43 9.87
C ASN A 394 -9.19 27.47 10.87
N VAL A 395 -8.50 26.36 11.14
CA VAL A 395 -8.98 25.33 12.06
C VAL A 395 -9.03 25.86 13.50
N THR A 396 -10.11 25.53 14.20
CA THR A 396 -10.34 25.92 15.59
C THR A 396 -10.26 24.71 16.53
N MET A 397 -10.28 24.95 17.85
CA MET A 397 -10.30 23.86 18.84
C MET A 397 -11.57 23.00 18.77
N ASP A 398 -12.68 23.55 18.26
CA ASP A 398 -13.94 22.81 18.08
C ASP A 398 -13.89 21.85 16.88
N ASP A 399 -12.94 22.07 15.97
CA ASP A 399 -12.70 21.23 14.79
C ASP A 399 -11.76 20.06 15.11
N VAL A 400 -11.40 19.78 16.37
CA VAL A 400 -10.49 18.69 16.71
C VAL A 400 -11.15 17.34 16.48
N GLY A 401 -10.52 16.49 15.68
CA GLY A 401 -11.03 15.17 15.32
C GLY A 401 -10.57 14.71 13.93
N LEU A 402 -11.19 13.62 13.47
CA LEU A 402 -11.04 13.12 12.11
C LEU A 402 -12.19 13.64 11.24
N HIS A 403 -11.84 14.18 10.07
CA HIS A 403 -12.78 14.79 9.13
C HIS A 403 -12.54 14.23 7.73
N ASN A 404 -13.59 14.15 6.93
CA ASN A 404 -13.48 13.78 5.53
C ASN A 404 -13.76 15.03 4.67
N LEU A 405 -12.82 15.35 3.80
CA LEU A 405 -12.87 16.45 2.85
C LEU A 405 -12.81 15.88 1.44
N THR A 406 -13.89 15.98 0.68
CA THR A 406 -13.88 15.62 -0.73
C THR A 406 -13.44 16.81 -1.56
N ILE A 407 -12.36 16.65 -2.33
CA ILE A 407 -11.94 17.60 -3.35
C ILE A 407 -12.19 16.98 -4.71
N ALA A 408 -12.81 17.73 -5.63
CA ALA A 408 -13.05 17.30 -6.99
C ALA A 408 -12.51 18.31 -8.00
N ALA A 409 -11.85 17.82 -9.04
CA ALA A 409 -11.50 18.52 -10.27
C ALA A 409 -12.52 18.14 -11.36
N THR A 410 -13.07 19.12 -12.08
CA THR A 410 -14.07 18.90 -13.14
C THR A 410 -13.83 19.80 -14.34
N ASP A 411 -14.09 19.29 -15.53
CA ASP A 411 -14.11 20.01 -16.82
C ASP A 411 -15.54 20.50 -17.18
N LEU A 412 -16.46 20.53 -16.20
CA LEU A 412 -17.92 20.74 -16.29
C LEU A 412 -18.77 19.53 -16.69
N ASN A 413 -18.18 18.47 -17.25
CA ASN A 413 -18.90 17.30 -17.74
C ASN A 413 -18.55 16.03 -16.95
N LEU A 414 -17.26 15.82 -16.75
CA LEU A 414 -16.65 14.74 -15.99
C LEU A 414 -15.90 15.31 -14.79
N SER A 415 -15.63 14.44 -13.82
CA SER A 415 -14.88 14.84 -12.63
C SER A 415 -14.01 13.72 -12.10
N ASP A 416 -12.88 14.11 -11.57
CA ASP A 416 -12.07 13.30 -10.69
C ASP A 416 -12.09 13.86 -9.27
N LYS A 417 -12.14 12.97 -8.28
CA LYS A 417 -12.34 13.35 -6.89
C LYS A 417 -11.53 12.49 -5.95
N GLN A 418 -11.14 13.09 -4.85
CA GLN A 418 -10.42 12.45 -3.77
C GLN A 418 -11.11 12.77 -2.44
N GLU A 419 -11.34 11.76 -1.63
CA GLU A 419 -11.71 11.94 -0.22
C GLU A 419 -10.44 11.99 0.63
N ILE A 420 -10.15 13.17 1.18
CA ILE A 420 -9.01 13.42 2.05
C ILE A 420 -9.47 13.24 3.48
N ARG A 421 -8.82 12.33 4.21
CA ARG A 421 -8.97 12.19 5.65
C ARG A 421 -8.07 13.23 6.32
N LEU A 422 -8.68 14.22 6.95
CA LEU A 422 -8.02 15.29 7.66
C LEU A 422 -8.04 14.97 9.16
N LEU A 423 -6.85 14.87 9.76
CA LEU A 423 -6.69 14.88 11.21
C LEU A 423 -6.45 16.31 11.67
N VAL A 424 -7.34 16.83 12.51
CA VAL A 424 -7.14 18.07 13.26
C VAL A 424 -6.75 17.69 14.67
N ASP A 425 -5.47 17.84 14.99
CA ASP A 425 -4.95 17.45 16.30
C ASP A 425 -4.83 18.66 17.24
N LYS A 426 -4.70 18.41 18.54
CA LYS A 426 -4.68 19.47 19.55
C LYS A 426 -3.29 20.14 19.63
N PRO A 427 -3.24 21.45 19.93
CA PRO A 427 -2.00 22.11 20.28
C PRO A 427 -1.35 21.47 21.52
N LEU A 428 -0.05 21.22 21.43
CA LEU A 428 0.76 20.70 22.52
C LEU A 428 0.72 21.70 23.68
N THR A 429 0.47 21.19 24.88
CA THR A 429 0.39 22.00 26.10
C THR A 429 1.08 21.22 27.20
N PRO A 430 2.40 21.39 27.36
CA PRO A 430 3.17 20.57 28.28
C PRO A 430 2.83 20.96 29.72
N ASN A 431 2.50 19.96 30.55
CA ASN A 431 2.47 20.11 32.00
C ASN A 431 3.70 19.45 32.58
N ALA A 432 4.38 20.18 33.48
CA ALA A 432 5.54 19.69 34.18
C ALA A 432 5.19 19.59 35.67
N ALA A 433 5.55 18.46 36.27
CA ALA A 433 5.44 18.26 37.70
C ALA A 433 6.70 17.58 38.20
N VAL A 434 7.17 18.03 39.37
CA VAL A 434 8.14 17.28 40.17
C VAL A 434 7.45 16.77 41.40
N TYR A 435 7.61 15.49 41.71
CA TYR A 435 7.15 14.92 42.97
C TYR A 435 8.19 13.96 43.52
N ASN A 436 8.29 13.94 44.85
CA ASN A 436 9.14 12.99 45.55
C ASN A 436 8.39 11.64 45.68
N ILE A 437 9.11 10.51 45.64
CA ILE A 437 8.53 9.17 45.90
C ILE A 437 7.79 9.15 47.25
N CYS A 438 8.27 9.91 48.20
CA CYS A 438 7.94 9.74 49.61
C CYS A 438 7.31 10.97 50.28
N GLY A 439 7.04 12.06 49.55
CA GLY A 439 6.57 13.34 50.11
C GLY A 439 5.05 13.58 50.15
N GLY A 440 4.23 12.61 49.75
CA GLY A 440 2.80 12.87 49.51
C GLY A 440 2.58 13.85 48.34
N ASN A 441 1.44 14.56 48.32
CA ASN A 441 1.05 15.49 47.23
C ASN A 441 1.87 16.80 47.19
N THR A 442 3.14 16.81 47.59
CA THR A 442 4.02 17.99 47.51
C THR A 442 4.52 18.18 46.10
N SER A 443 3.77 18.92 45.29
CA SER A 443 4.22 19.28 43.94
C SER A 443 5.38 20.28 44.00
N ASN A 444 6.36 20.05 43.13
CA ASN A 444 7.51 20.91 42.89
C ASN A 444 8.50 21.06 44.06
N ILE A 445 8.46 20.15 45.04
CA ILE A 445 9.47 20.06 46.10
C ILE A 445 10.21 18.74 45.94
N TYR A 446 11.54 18.79 45.99
CA TYR A 446 12.38 17.59 45.95
C TYR A 446 13.45 17.65 47.05
N SER A 447 13.84 16.47 47.52
CA SER A 447 14.93 16.30 48.47
C SER A 447 16.21 15.98 47.70
N ARG A 448 17.36 16.39 48.24
CA ARG A 448 18.66 15.91 47.74
C ARG A 448 18.87 14.42 48.02
N GLU A 449 18.20 13.92 49.05
CA GLU A 449 18.39 12.56 49.59
C GLU A 449 17.44 11.54 49.03
N ASP A 450 16.41 11.95 48.30
CA ASP A 450 15.38 11.06 47.78
C ASP A 450 15.37 11.06 46.27
N PRO A 451 15.04 9.94 45.62
CA PRO A 451 14.76 9.96 44.21
C PRO A 451 13.47 10.76 44.02
N PHE A 452 13.40 11.47 42.91
CA PHE A 452 12.20 12.23 42.57
C PHE A 452 11.86 12.03 41.10
N PHE A 453 10.59 12.19 40.82
CA PHE A 453 10.02 12.04 39.50
C PHE A 453 10.02 13.39 38.79
N LEU A 454 10.56 13.41 37.57
CA LEU A 454 10.26 14.43 36.58
C LEU A 454 9.14 13.89 35.70
N ASN A 455 7.96 14.48 35.80
CA ASN A 455 6.80 14.07 35.03
C ASN A 455 6.38 15.21 34.08
N ALA A 456 6.53 14.94 32.80
CA ALA A 456 6.07 15.74 31.68
C ALA A 456 4.81 15.09 31.11
N THR A 457 3.64 15.45 31.64
CA THR A 457 2.36 15.02 31.10
C THR A 457 1.89 16.06 30.08
N PRO A 458 1.75 15.74 28.79
CA PRO A 458 1.02 16.62 27.90
C PRO A 458 -0.42 16.73 28.43
N SER A 459 -0.98 17.94 28.47
CA SER A 459 -2.33 18.14 29.02
C SER A 459 -3.41 17.48 28.17
N VAL A 460 -3.08 17.16 26.92
CA VAL A 460 -3.91 16.36 26.04
C VAL A 460 -3.09 15.41 25.19
N GLU A 461 -3.58 14.19 25.06
CA GLU A 461 -3.01 13.19 24.15
C GLU A 461 -3.32 13.55 22.70
N THR A 462 -2.29 13.43 21.86
CA THR A 462 -2.38 13.39 20.40
C THR A 462 -3.41 12.37 19.93
N LEU A 463 -4.18 12.73 18.92
CA LEU A 463 -5.07 11.80 18.22
C LEU A 463 -4.32 10.92 17.20
N ASP A 464 -3.05 11.24 16.90
CA ASP A 464 -2.19 10.42 16.04
C ASP A 464 -1.45 9.35 16.89
N PRO A 465 -1.78 8.06 16.74
CA PRO A 465 -1.12 6.98 17.49
C PRO A 465 0.33 6.74 17.06
N PHE A 466 0.78 7.31 15.94
CA PHE A 466 2.15 7.21 15.46
C PHE A 466 3.02 8.41 15.85
N ALA A 467 2.43 9.44 16.43
CA ALA A 467 3.19 10.58 16.91
C ALA A 467 4.03 10.19 18.14
N SER A 468 5.23 10.76 18.24
CA SER A 468 6.19 10.44 19.30
C SER A 468 6.54 11.68 20.11
N TYR A 469 6.58 11.53 21.43
CA TYR A 469 7.03 12.59 22.32
C TYR A 469 8.52 12.44 22.61
N SER A 470 9.21 13.58 22.67
CA SER A 470 10.55 13.68 23.21
C SER A 470 10.61 14.86 24.18
N PHE A 471 11.19 14.61 25.35
CA PHE A 471 11.20 15.53 26.48
C PHE A 471 12.63 15.99 26.75
N PHE A 472 12.80 17.30 26.89
CA PHE A 472 14.06 17.94 27.21
C PHE A 472 13.90 18.74 28.50
N TRP A 473 14.55 18.29 29.56
CA TRP A 473 14.60 18.99 30.84
C TRP A 473 15.93 19.72 30.99
N ALA A 474 15.91 20.96 31.48
CA ALA A 474 17.13 21.70 31.80
C ALA A 474 16.98 22.65 32.99
N ASP A 475 18.07 22.85 33.76
CA ASP A 475 18.16 23.92 34.76
C ASP A 475 18.84 25.16 34.15
N VAL A 476 18.16 26.32 34.16
CA VAL A 476 18.55 27.51 33.38
C VAL A 476 19.57 28.41 34.11
N VAL A 477 20.04 28.04 35.30
CA VAL A 477 20.65 29.02 36.23
C VAL A 477 22.13 29.36 35.94
N SER A 478 22.89 28.60 35.12
CA SER A 478 24.23 29.03 34.65
C SER A 478 24.80 28.13 33.54
N PRO A 479 25.48 28.68 32.50
CA PRO A 479 26.08 27.88 31.41
C PRO A 479 27.11 26.84 31.85
N GLN A 480 27.72 27.01 33.04
CA GLN A 480 28.82 26.15 33.51
C GLN A 480 28.33 24.92 34.28
N ASN A 481 27.10 24.93 34.80
CA ASN A 481 26.52 23.87 35.64
C ASN A 481 25.07 23.56 35.21
N MET A 482 24.84 23.40 33.91
CA MET A 482 23.50 23.13 33.37
C MET A 482 23.19 21.63 33.49
N PHE A 483 22.17 21.29 34.27
CA PHE A 483 21.53 19.97 34.15
C PHE A 483 20.80 19.92 32.81
N VAL A 484 20.99 18.84 32.05
CA VAL A 484 20.25 18.57 30.81
C VAL A 484 19.89 17.09 30.76
N LEU A 485 18.62 16.79 30.59
CA LEU A 485 18.11 15.43 30.39
C LEU A 485 17.26 15.39 29.14
N ARG A 486 17.55 14.41 28.26
CA ARG A 486 16.75 14.08 27.09
C ARG A 486 16.20 12.68 27.26
N THR A 487 14.90 12.52 27.09
CA THR A 487 14.21 11.24 27.26
C THR A 487 12.97 11.22 26.37
N ASP A 488 12.58 10.04 25.89
CA ASP A 488 11.30 9.86 25.19
C ASP A 488 10.20 9.40 26.16
N ASP A 489 10.56 9.20 27.42
CA ASP A 489 9.62 8.85 28.49
C ASP A 489 9.05 10.12 29.12
N SER A 490 7.72 10.20 29.17
CA SER A 490 6.99 11.29 29.82
C SER A 490 7.31 11.40 31.30
N CYS A 491 7.78 10.33 31.92
CA CYS A 491 8.11 10.30 33.33
C CYS A 491 9.43 9.56 33.58
N VAL A 492 10.36 10.23 34.25
CA VAL A 492 11.69 9.72 34.58
C VAL A 492 12.04 9.96 36.05
N VAL A 493 12.69 8.99 36.68
CA VAL A 493 13.17 9.09 38.07
C VAL A 493 14.62 9.52 38.08
N LEU A 494 14.92 10.61 38.79
CA LEU A 494 16.29 11.03 39.06
C LEU A 494 16.74 10.60 40.45
N PRO A 495 18.03 10.30 40.65
CA PRO A 495 19.12 10.35 39.65
C PRO A 495 19.22 9.09 38.76
N LEU A 496 18.29 8.14 38.90
CA LEU A 496 18.40 6.80 38.31
C LEU A 496 18.26 6.77 36.78
N GLY A 497 17.60 7.76 36.17
CA GLY A 497 17.33 7.81 34.73
C GLY A 497 16.39 6.71 34.24
N ILE A 498 15.64 6.08 35.15
CA ILE A 498 14.71 4.98 34.84
C ILE A 498 13.28 5.50 34.62
N LYS A 499 12.49 4.75 33.86
CA LYS A 499 11.06 5.05 33.62
C LYS A 499 10.27 4.94 34.92
N CYS A 500 9.27 5.79 35.11
CA CYS A 500 8.46 5.77 36.33
C CYS A 500 7.72 4.46 36.58
N GLU A 501 7.21 3.80 35.53
CA GLU A 501 6.51 2.51 35.65
C GLU A 501 7.46 1.40 36.11
N GLU A 502 8.66 1.35 35.54
CA GLU A 502 9.71 0.42 35.95
C GLU A 502 10.20 0.72 37.36
N ALA A 503 10.30 2.02 37.70
CA ALA A 503 10.71 2.47 39.01
C ALA A 503 9.73 1.99 40.09
N ILE A 504 8.44 2.15 39.90
CA ILE A 504 7.44 1.74 40.89
C ILE A 504 7.43 0.22 41.09
N ALA A 505 7.63 -0.56 40.02
CA ALA A 505 7.61 -2.02 40.08
C ALA A 505 8.92 -2.65 40.61
N ASN A 506 10.07 -2.04 40.29
CA ASN A 506 11.39 -2.66 40.45
C ASN A 506 12.36 -1.85 41.30
N LEU A 507 11.93 -0.76 41.95
CA LEU A 507 12.78 -0.09 42.94
C LEU A 507 13.03 -1.06 44.10
N ASN A 508 14.13 -1.81 44.02
CA ASN A 508 14.73 -2.42 45.19
C ASN A 508 15.43 -1.31 45.96
N ILE A 509 14.62 -0.61 46.73
CA ILE A 509 14.98 0.54 47.57
C ILE A 509 16.23 0.27 48.43
N VAL A 510 16.44 -0.99 48.84
CA VAL A 510 17.57 -1.41 49.67
C VAL A 510 18.92 -1.32 48.94
N ASN A 511 18.91 -1.34 47.59
CA ASN A 511 20.11 -1.39 46.76
C ASN A 511 20.43 -0.06 46.04
N ILE A 512 19.71 1.03 46.32
CA ILE A 512 20.01 2.35 45.73
C ILE A 512 21.23 2.91 46.45
N THR A 513 22.41 2.55 45.95
CA THR A 513 23.66 3.12 46.45
C THR A 513 23.74 4.60 46.14
N ASP A 514 24.17 5.40 47.11
CA ASP A 514 24.45 6.85 47.07
C ASP A 514 25.10 7.21 45.73
N TYR A 515 24.24 7.48 44.74
CA TYR A 515 24.63 7.40 43.34
C TYR A 515 25.41 8.65 43.05
N ASN A 516 26.75 8.54 43.06
CA ASN A 516 27.74 9.61 42.92
C ASN A 516 27.10 10.94 42.51
N ALA A 517 26.74 11.75 43.50
CA ALA A 517 25.98 13.00 43.37
C ALA A 517 26.62 14.06 42.43
N ASN A 518 27.75 13.72 41.82
CA ASN A 518 28.52 14.56 40.92
C ASN A 518 28.05 14.52 39.46
N ASN A 519 27.21 13.57 39.04
CA ASN A 519 26.96 13.34 37.61
C ASN A 519 25.62 13.80 37.04
N TYR A 520 24.55 13.98 37.82
CA TYR A 520 23.23 14.26 37.23
C TYR A 520 22.50 15.49 37.76
N LEU A 521 22.86 16.07 38.91
CA LEU A 521 22.35 17.39 39.32
C LEU A 521 23.50 18.13 40.01
N PRO A 522 24.16 19.10 39.36
CA PRO A 522 25.18 19.90 40.03
C PRO A 522 24.50 20.61 41.21
N ILE A 523 24.88 20.19 42.42
CA ILE A 523 24.55 20.70 43.75
C ILE A 523 23.73 21.99 43.66
N LEU A 524 22.41 21.84 43.58
CA LEU A 524 21.50 22.96 43.45
C LEU A 524 21.46 23.67 44.80
N ASP A 525 22.05 24.85 44.96
CA ASP A 525 21.95 25.65 46.19
C ASP A 525 20.49 25.75 46.68
N SER A 526 20.26 25.98 47.97
CA SER A 526 18.92 26.04 48.62
C SER A 526 17.94 27.10 48.07
N ASN A 527 18.32 27.83 47.02
CA ASN A 527 17.46 28.79 46.35
C ASN A 527 16.47 28.08 45.41
N PRO A 528 15.21 28.53 45.35
CA PRO A 528 14.26 28.09 44.33
C PRO A 528 14.82 28.24 42.91
N ARG A 529 14.57 27.26 42.03
CA ARG A 529 15.07 27.25 40.65
C ARG A 529 13.95 26.99 39.65
N ASN A 530 14.08 27.59 38.47
CA ASN A 530 13.18 27.29 37.36
C ASN A 530 13.74 26.11 36.57
N LEU A 531 13.06 24.99 36.66
CA LEU A 531 13.29 23.85 35.80
C LEU A 531 12.53 24.08 34.49
N PHE A 532 13.27 24.11 33.40
CA PHE A 532 12.77 24.24 32.05
C PHE A 532 12.43 22.87 31.47
N LEU A 533 11.21 22.72 30.96
CA LEU A 533 10.78 21.58 30.18
C LEU A 533 10.48 22.05 28.76
N ARG A 534 11.07 21.39 27.78
CA ARG A 534 10.70 21.47 26.38
C ARG A 534 10.16 20.12 25.94
N VAL A 535 8.97 20.13 25.38
CA VAL A 535 8.33 18.93 24.83
C VAL A 535 8.26 19.08 23.32
N ASN A 536 8.75 18.08 22.62
CA ASN A 536 8.68 17.96 21.18
C ASN A 536 7.74 16.80 20.83
N LEU A 537 6.57 17.10 20.28
CA LEU A 537 5.66 16.10 19.71
C LEU A 537 5.92 16.02 18.21
N SER A 538 6.52 14.92 17.77
CA SER A 538 6.95 14.71 16.39
C SER A 538 5.94 13.84 15.64
N TYR A 539 5.47 14.37 14.51
CA TYR A 539 4.74 13.68 13.45
C TYR A 539 5.69 13.39 12.28
N SER A 540 5.16 12.99 11.11
CA SER A 540 5.99 12.40 10.04
C SER A 540 6.87 13.46 9.41
N GLU A 541 6.29 14.62 9.15
CA GLU A 541 6.96 15.79 8.58
C GLU A 541 6.68 17.08 9.36
N LEU A 542 5.91 16.99 10.45
CA LEU A 542 5.53 18.12 11.31
C LEU A 542 5.99 17.85 12.73
N SER A 543 6.24 18.90 13.50
CA SER A 543 6.39 18.79 14.94
C SER A 543 5.79 19.99 15.66
N GLN A 544 5.38 19.76 16.89
CA GLN A 544 5.02 20.80 17.84
C GLN A 544 6.12 20.90 18.89
N LEU A 545 6.62 22.11 19.13
CA LEU A 545 7.65 22.37 20.12
C LEU A 545 7.13 23.39 21.11
N GLU A 546 6.97 22.98 22.36
CA GLU A 546 6.44 23.85 23.40
C GLU A 546 7.31 23.79 24.64
N ASP A 547 7.44 24.95 25.28
CA ASP A 547 8.30 25.17 26.42
C ASP A 547 7.44 25.53 27.64
N THR A 548 7.73 24.96 28.79
CA THR A 548 7.15 25.35 30.08
C THR A 548 8.24 25.42 31.15
N ASN A 549 8.01 26.24 32.16
CA ASN A 549 8.92 26.39 33.30
C ASN A 549 8.16 26.09 34.57
N ILE A 550 8.78 25.32 35.46
CA ILE A 550 8.26 25.10 36.80
C ILE A 550 9.28 25.52 37.84
N LEU A 551 8.79 26.23 38.86
CA LEU A 551 9.61 26.61 40.00
C LEU A 551 9.72 25.40 40.93
N ILE A 552 10.91 24.83 41.02
CA ILE A 552 11.22 23.75 41.95
C ILE A 552 11.92 24.31 43.20
N ILE A 553 11.59 23.77 44.36
CA ILE A 553 12.18 24.12 45.64
C ILE A 553 12.94 22.92 46.16
N ARG A 554 14.26 23.10 46.32
CA ARG A 554 15.07 22.11 47.02
C ARG A 554 14.79 22.19 48.51
N LYS A 555 14.55 21.05 49.13
CA LYS A 555 14.65 20.88 50.58
C LYS A 555 15.78 19.93 50.92
N ASP A 556 16.43 20.18 52.04
CA ASP A 556 17.47 19.28 52.53
C ASP A 556 16.88 17.99 53.06
N CYS A 557 15.63 18.03 53.54
CA CYS A 557 14.85 16.84 53.81
C CYS A 557 13.36 17.05 53.53
N ILE A 558 12.68 15.99 53.09
CA ILE A 558 11.23 15.92 52.97
C ILE A 558 10.75 14.76 53.84
N PRO A 559 9.81 14.95 54.78
CA PRO A 559 9.35 13.88 55.67
C PRO A 559 8.82 12.66 54.93
N TYR A 560 9.38 11.51 55.27
CA TYR A 560 8.72 10.23 55.08
C TYR A 560 8.99 9.34 56.27
N ARG A 561 7.93 9.04 57.01
CA ARG A 561 7.96 8.06 58.07
C ARG A 561 6.94 7.00 57.72
N SER A 562 7.41 5.92 57.12
CA SER A 562 6.55 4.76 56.92
C SER A 562 6.45 3.99 58.23
N ASP A 563 5.23 3.82 58.73
CA ASP A 563 4.95 2.94 59.88
C ASP A 563 5.17 1.45 59.54
N THR A 564 5.30 1.11 58.25
CA THR A 564 5.42 -0.26 57.75
C THR A 564 6.83 -0.63 57.31
N ILE A 565 7.72 0.34 57.08
CA ILE A 565 9.13 0.06 56.80
C ILE A 565 9.84 -0.07 58.15
N PRO A 566 10.38 -1.24 58.50
CA PRO A 566 11.10 -1.39 59.75
C PRO A 566 12.22 -0.35 59.79
N ILE A 567 12.30 0.41 60.90
CA ILE A 567 13.45 1.25 61.21
C ILE A 567 14.68 0.39 60.92
N TYR A 568 15.49 0.82 59.96
CA TYR A 568 16.68 0.06 59.57
C TYR A 568 17.51 -0.13 60.84
N ASN A 569 17.65 -1.38 61.27
CA ASN A 569 18.39 -1.69 62.48
C ASN A 569 19.85 -1.94 62.09
N PRO A 570 20.78 -0.99 62.33
CA PRO A 570 22.19 -1.13 62.00
C PRO A 570 22.91 -2.21 62.84
N SER A 571 22.18 -3.00 63.64
CA SER A 571 22.74 -4.09 64.46
C SER A 571 23.10 -5.35 63.68
N SER A 572 22.76 -5.46 62.39
CA SER A 572 23.35 -6.51 61.54
C SER A 572 24.80 -6.12 61.23
N ASN A 573 25.77 -7.03 61.34
CA ASN A 573 27.22 -6.78 61.17
C ASN A 573 27.65 -6.27 59.77
N ALA A 574 26.74 -5.72 58.98
CA ALA A 574 27.05 -5.00 57.75
C ALA A 574 27.83 -3.72 58.09
N ASP A 575 28.93 -3.49 57.38
CA ASP A 575 29.81 -2.34 57.55
C ASP A 575 29.00 -1.02 57.44
N PRO A 576 28.96 -0.16 58.47
CA PRO A 576 28.26 1.13 58.44
C PRO A 576 28.75 2.07 57.34
N THR A 577 29.91 1.80 56.74
CA THR A 577 30.41 2.56 55.57
C THR A 577 29.89 2.06 54.23
N ASN A 578 29.16 0.93 54.20
CA ASN A 578 28.67 0.29 52.98
C ASN A 578 27.13 0.12 52.96
N ILE A 579 26.45 0.72 53.93
CA ILE A 579 24.99 0.70 54.03
C ILE A 579 24.45 1.91 53.28
N ASN A 580 23.77 1.60 52.19
CA ASN A 580 23.43 2.52 51.12
C ASN A 580 21.90 2.61 51.02
N VAL A 581 21.26 2.96 52.14
CA VAL A 581 19.80 2.91 52.25
C VAL A 581 19.26 4.33 52.13
N PHE A 582 18.78 4.65 50.93
CA PHE A 582 18.16 5.93 50.58
C PHE A 582 16.91 6.26 51.41
N PHE A 583 16.31 5.26 52.08
CA PHE A 583 15.08 5.40 52.88
C PHE A 583 15.23 4.86 54.32
N GLY A 584 16.19 5.40 55.07
CA GLY A 584 16.03 5.41 56.53
C GLY A 584 14.73 6.12 56.90
N ASP A 585 14.17 5.85 58.08
CA ASP A 585 13.19 6.77 58.63
C ASP A 585 13.85 8.16 58.62
N HIS A 586 13.18 9.17 58.06
CA HIS A 586 13.69 10.55 58.00
C HIS A 586 13.69 11.20 59.40
N SER A 587 14.23 10.48 60.37
CA SER A 587 14.27 10.74 61.80
C SER A 587 15.13 11.95 62.14
N CYS A 588 15.97 12.39 61.19
CA CYS A 588 16.69 13.66 61.27
C CYS A 588 15.97 14.82 60.57
N CYS A 589 14.68 14.70 60.29
CA CYS A 589 13.90 15.78 59.69
C CYS A 589 12.90 16.28 60.71
N LEU A 590 12.99 17.57 61.04
CA LEU A 590 12.16 18.20 62.06
C LEU A 590 10.94 18.86 61.41
N GLY A 591 9.77 18.34 61.77
CA GLY A 591 8.47 18.91 61.45
C GLY A 591 7.34 18.03 62.01
N ASP A 592 6.11 18.55 62.04
CA ASP A 592 4.93 17.74 62.35
C ASP A 592 4.52 16.97 61.09
N ILE A 593 4.19 15.68 61.22
CA ILE A 593 3.72 14.83 60.11
C ILE A 593 2.48 15.40 59.39
N ASN A 594 1.75 16.30 60.05
CA ASN A 594 0.59 16.99 59.49
C ASN A 594 0.92 18.36 58.88
N ASP A 595 2.15 18.88 59.08
CA ASP A 595 2.59 20.15 58.50
C ASP A 595 2.95 19.97 57.02
N ASP A 596 2.89 21.08 56.27
CA ASP A 596 3.37 21.12 54.89
C ASP A 596 4.84 20.67 54.86
N PRO A 597 5.20 19.63 54.09
CA PRO A 597 6.59 19.17 53.95
C PRO A 597 7.58 20.28 53.54
N SER A 598 7.08 21.38 52.96
CA SER A 598 7.85 22.58 52.67
C SER A 598 8.38 23.30 53.93
N THR A 599 7.85 23.06 55.13
CA THR A 599 8.28 23.71 56.38
C THR A 599 9.31 22.91 57.16
N TRP A 600 9.66 21.71 56.69
CA TRP A 600 10.57 20.83 57.42
C TRP A 600 12.02 21.27 57.25
N GLU A 601 12.78 21.12 58.34
CA GLU A 601 14.19 21.47 58.40
C GLU A 601 15.02 20.27 58.84
N LEU A 602 16.27 20.25 58.40
CA LEU A 602 17.21 19.21 58.79
C LEU A 602 17.61 19.39 60.26
N ALA A 603 17.45 18.34 61.05
CA ALA A 603 17.84 18.30 62.45
C ALA A 603 19.35 18.51 62.61
N ASP A 604 19.74 19.37 63.53
CA ASP A 604 21.14 19.53 63.90
C ASP A 604 21.67 18.31 64.69
N ASN A 605 22.96 18.35 65.04
CA ASN A 605 23.62 17.26 65.74
C ASN A 605 23.20 17.07 67.22
N THR A 606 22.19 17.78 67.69
CA THR A 606 21.65 17.65 69.06
C THR A 606 20.43 16.74 69.12
N VAL A 607 19.83 16.40 67.98
CA VAL A 607 18.64 15.56 67.90
C VAL A 607 19.03 14.08 67.88
N VAL A 608 18.42 13.30 68.77
CA VAL A 608 18.55 11.84 68.81
C VAL A 608 17.60 11.24 67.80
N CYS A 609 18.11 10.49 66.84
CA CYS A 609 17.32 9.92 65.75
C CYS A 609 17.22 8.39 65.81
N ASP A 610 18.16 7.71 66.48
CA ASP A 610 18.08 6.28 66.77
C ASP A 610 18.50 6.00 68.22
N GLN A 611 17.85 5.02 68.85
CA GLN A 611 18.10 4.60 70.20
C GLN A 611 18.17 3.07 70.28
N GLU A 612 19.38 2.55 70.15
CA GLU A 612 19.67 1.12 70.22
C GLU A 612 19.77 0.67 71.69
N PHE A 613 19.05 -0.40 72.03
CA PHE A 613 19.16 -1.03 73.33
C PHE A 613 19.96 -2.32 73.23
N SER A 614 21.10 -2.38 73.92
CA SER A 614 21.93 -3.59 73.98
C SER A 614 22.07 -4.10 75.41
N CYS A 615 22.08 -5.41 75.61
CA CYS A 615 22.33 -6.01 76.93
C CYS A 615 23.84 -6.24 77.08
N ALA A 616 24.46 -5.62 78.08
CA ALA A 616 25.91 -5.69 78.27
C ALA A 616 26.29 -6.27 79.64
N GLY A 617 27.09 -7.34 79.65
CA GLY A 617 27.66 -7.99 80.83
C GLY A 617 27.64 -9.52 80.76
N VAL A 618 28.57 -10.19 81.45
CA VAL A 618 28.79 -11.66 81.46
C VAL A 618 27.54 -12.46 81.93
N THR A 619 26.51 -11.78 82.44
CA THR A 619 25.25 -12.37 82.92
C THR A 619 23.99 -11.72 82.34
N GLY A 620 24.10 -10.80 81.36
CA GLY A 620 22.94 -10.27 80.64
C GLY A 620 21.96 -9.38 81.43
N VAL A 621 22.34 -8.81 82.58
CA VAL A 621 21.35 -8.23 83.54
C VAL A 621 21.09 -6.72 83.36
N ARG A 622 21.76 -6.01 82.44
CA ARG A 622 21.69 -4.54 82.35
C ARG A 622 21.48 -4.05 80.91
N LYS A 623 20.45 -3.22 80.71
CA LYS A 623 20.15 -2.55 79.44
C LYS A 623 21.05 -1.31 79.29
N LYS A 624 21.93 -1.30 78.28
CA LYS A 624 22.64 -0.10 77.82
C LYS A 624 21.84 0.59 76.73
N ILE A 625 21.80 1.91 76.79
CA ILE A 625 21.26 2.74 75.70
C ILE A 625 22.41 3.32 74.91
N LYS A 626 22.46 3.02 73.61
CA LYS A 626 23.24 3.81 72.66
C LYS A 626 22.28 4.74 71.93
N GLN A 627 22.49 6.05 72.08
CA GLN A 627 21.78 7.03 71.27
C GLN A 627 22.67 7.42 70.10
N ARG A 628 22.09 7.46 68.90
CA ARG A 628 22.70 8.04 67.71
C ARG A 628 22.03 9.38 67.45
N TYR A 629 22.86 10.39 67.23
CA TYR A 629 22.42 11.74 66.92
C TYR A 629 22.41 11.95 65.41
N CYS A 630 21.67 12.95 64.95
CA CYS A 630 21.78 13.43 63.57
C CYS A 630 23.17 14.03 63.32
N SER A 631 23.62 14.04 62.07
CA SER A 631 24.87 14.74 61.72
C SER A 631 24.64 16.21 61.36
N GLY A 632 23.40 16.59 61.04
CA GLY A 632 23.09 17.87 60.38
C GLY A 632 23.51 17.93 58.92
N ASN A 633 23.95 16.80 58.34
CA ASN A 633 24.31 16.70 56.92
C ASN A 633 23.26 15.96 56.11
N ARG A 634 22.57 14.99 56.71
CA ARG A 634 21.51 14.20 56.07
C ARG A 634 20.32 13.89 56.97
N GLY A 635 19.13 13.88 56.38
CA GLY A 635 17.84 13.63 57.02
C GLY A 635 17.49 12.16 57.20
N ASN A 636 17.98 11.32 56.29
CA ASN A 636 17.73 9.88 56.26
C ASN A 636 18.78 9.01 56.98
N ILE A 637 19.84 9.62 57.55
CA ILE A 637 20.95 8.88 58.18
C ILE A 637 21.24 9.39 59.59
N CYS A 638 21.26 8.45 60.54
CA CYS A 638 21.70 8.64 61.92
C CYS A 638 23.21 8.44 62.11
N ASP A 639 24.03 9.24 61.43
CA ASP A 639 25.50 9.15 61.42
C ASP A 639 26.20 10.19 62.31
N GLY A 640 25.45 10.92 63.14
CA GLY A 640 26.02 11.80 64.15
C GLY A 640 26.72 11.03 65.27
N ALA A 641 27.09 11.76 66.33
CA ALA A 641 27.80 11.18 67.46
C ALA A 641 26.99 10.00 68.06
N VAL A 642 27.67 8.90 68.39
CA VAL A 642 27.07 7.81 69.15
C VAL A 642 27.44 7.99 70.62
N VAL A 643 26.43 8.23 71.47
CA VAL A 643 26.63 8.46 72.90
C VAL A 643 26.01 7.30 73.69
N ASP A 644 26.82 6.62 74.50
CA ASP A 644 26.33 5.66 75.51
C ASP A 644 25.75 6.48 76.66
N THR A 645 24.42 6.64 76.67
CA THR A 645 23.72 7.52 77.64
C THR A 645 23.52 6.87 79.00
N GLY A 646 24.03 5.65 79.18
CA GLY A 646 24.14 4.99 80.46
C GLY A 646 23.33 3.70 80.58
N ILE A 647 23.38 3.14 81.79
CA ILE A 647 22.71 1.89 82.15
C ILE A 647 21.35 2.25 82.77
N ILE A 648 20.26 1.85 82.14
CA ILE A 648 18.96 1.88 82.80
C ILE A 648 18.90 0.67 83.74
N SER A 649 18.32 0.81 84.93
CA SER A 649 18.18 -0.27 85.91
C SER A 649 17.19 -1.38 85.50
N ASP A 650 16.75 -1.39 84.25
CA ASP A 650 15.85 -2.42 83.72
C ASP A 650 16.63 -3.67 83.37
N ILE A 651 16.20 -4.79 83.95
CA ILE A 651 16.74 -6.13 83.74
C ILE A 651 16.36 -6.55 82.31
N CYS A 652 17.35 -6.81 81.46
CA CYS A 652 17.09 -7.52 80.21
C CYS A 652 16.55 -8.91 80.55
N GLY A 653 15.32 -9.22 80.13
CA GLY A 653 14.80 -10.58 80.24
C GLY A 653 15.70 -11.53 79.46
N CYS A 654 16.31 -12.50 80.15
CA CYS A 654 17.22 -13.46 79.55
C CYS A 654 16.52 -14.28 78.45
N ASN A 655 17.22 -14.51 77.34
CA ASN A 655 17.02 -15.69 76.52
C ASN A 655 18.38 -16.35 76.30
N MET A 656 18.57 -17.53 76.88
CA MET A 656 19.41 -18.58 76.31
C MET A 656 18.60 -19.86 76.51
N ASP A 657 18.11 -20.38 75.38
CA ASP A 657 17.30 -21.58 75.20
C ASP A 657 15.81 -21.44 75.54
N GLY A 658 15.00 -21.40 74.49
CA GLY A 658 13.57 -21.07 74.52
C GLY A 658 12.75 -21.86 75.55
N HIS A 659 11.94 -21.13 76.32
CA HIS A 659 10.48 -21.23 76.35
C HIS A 659 9.92 -20.21 77.37
N LEU A 660 9.03 -19.33 76.89
CA LEU A 660 7.95 -18.62 77.60
C LEU A 660 8.27 -17.79 78.87
N CYS A 661 8.40 -16.47 78.71
CA CYS A 661 7.63 -15.42 79.43
C CYS A 661 8.08 -14.01 79.01
N ILE A 662 7.57 -13.50 77.88
CA ILE A 662 7.70 -12.08 77.52
C ILE A 662 6.52 -11.32 78.17
N ASN A 663 6.81 -10.19 78.85
CA ASN A 663 5.85 -9.24 79.47
C ASN A 663 5.15 -9.63 80.81
N ARG A 664 5.79 -10.36 81.73
CA ARG A 664 5.27 -10.51 83.11
C ARG A 664 6.22 -9.92 84.16
N LYS A 665 5.69 -9.14 85.12
CA LYS A 665 6.42 -8.68 86.31
C LYS A 665 6.78 -9.89 87.18
N ALA A 666 8.04 -9.99 87.60
CA ALA A 666 8.47 -10.99 88.57
C ALA A 666 7.83 -10.71 89.94
N ASN A 667 7.23 -11.74 90.56
CA ASN A 667 6.59 -11.60 91.87
C ASN A 667 7.54 -11.84 93.05
N GLY A 668 8.75 -12.39 92.82
CA GLY A 668 9.76 -12.57 93.86
C GLY A 668 10.95 -13.45 93.44
N PHE A 669 12.02 -13.41 94.23
CA PHE A 669 13.25 -14.19 94.06
C PHE A 669 13.42 -15.12 95.27
N THR A 670 13.37 -16.44 95.06
CA THR A 670 13.57 -17.42 96.13
C THR A 670 14.49 -18.54 95.64
N SER A 671 15.42 -18.99 96.49
CA SER A 671 16.35 -20.10 96.18
C SER A 671 17.20 -19.93 94.91
N GLY A 672 17.56 -18.69 94.55
CA GLY A 672 18.47 -18.41 93.43
C GLY A 672 17.81 -18.29 92.06
N VAL A 673 16.48 -18.37 91.96
CA VAL A 673 15.73 -18.27 90.69
C VAL A 673 14.56 -17.29 90.82
N TRP A 674 14.23 -16.60 89.73
CA TRP A 674 13.07 -15.68 89.64
C TRP A 674 11.78 -16.44 89.32
N CYS A 675 10.70 -16.14 90.04
CA CYS A 675 9.38 -16.79 89.84
C CYS A 675 8.39 -15.84 89.15
N TYR A 676 7.73 -16.33 88.09
CA TYR A 676 6.72 -15.59 87.31
C TYR A 676 5.36 -16.33 87.36
N GLY A 677 4.42 -15.88 88.21
CA GLY A 677 3.12 -16.52 88.43
C GLY A 677 2.34 -15.97 89.64
N THR A 678 1.08 -16.40 89.83
CA THR A 678 0.22 -15.99 90.96
C THR A 678 0.78 -16.46 92.32
N PRO A 679 0.40 -15.83 93.45
CA PRO A 679 1.05 -16.03 94.75
C PRO A 679 0.94 -17.44 95.35
N GLU A 680 0.11 -18.32 94.78
CA GLU A 680 -0.17 -19.64 95.31
C GLU A 680 0.40 -20.72 94.38
N GLY A 681 1.67 -21.11 94.61
CA GLY A 681 2.19 -22.39 94.15
C GLY A 681 3.51 -22.35 93.38
N CYS A 682 4.64 -22.24 94.08
CA CYS A 682 5.91 -22.82 93.62
C CYS A 682 5.93 -24.34 93.90
N GLY A 683 4.95 -25.07 93.36
CA GLY A 683 4.77 -26.51 93.58
C GLY A 683 5.03 -27.31 92.31
N THR A 684 6.22 -27.91 92.23
CA THR A 684 6.53 -29.13 91.44
C THR A 684 5.80 -29.33 90.11
N ALA A 685 6.34 -28.83 89.00
CA ALA A 685 6.02 -29.30 87.65
C ALA A 685 7.22 -29.09 86.69
N CYS A 686 8.33 -29.76 86.99
CA CYS A 686 9.35 -30.09 85.98
C CYS A 686 9.46 -31.60 85.89
N THR A 687 8.44 -32.26 85.35
CA THR A 687 8.55 -33.57 84.68
C THR A 687 7.27 -33.90 83.90
N ALA A 688 7.49 -34.27 82.64
CA ALA A 688 6.60 -35.00 81.72
C ALA A 688 5.45 -34.23 81.03
N GLY A 689 5.61 -34.07 79.71
CA GLY A 689 4.51 -34.33 78.78
C GLY A 689 4.33 -33.35 77.60
N GLY A 690 5.05 -33.59 76.50
CA GLY A 690 4.49 -33.46 75.15
C GLY A 690 4.59 -32.09 74.46
N LEU A 691 5.67 -31.86 73.71
CA LEU A 691 5.70 -31.75 72.25
C LEU A 691 7.14 -31.39 71.85
N ARG A 692 7.71 -32.19 70.96
CA ARG A 692 9.06 -31.98 70.41
C ARG A 692 8.94 -30.97 69.27
N GLU A 693 9.44 -29.76 69.46
CA GLU A 693 9.97 -28.97 68.34
C GLU A 693 11.44 -29.35 68.21
N ALA A 694 11.78 -29.96 67.07
CA ALA A 694 13.15 -30.20 66.68
C ALA A 694 13.75 -28.86 66.23
N VAL A 695 14.71 -28.36 67.00
CA VAL A 695 15.69 -27.40 66.51
C VAL A 695 16.72 -28.18 65.71
N ASP A 696 16.85 -27.84 64.43
CA ASP A 696 17.97 -28.22 63.58
C ASP A 696 19.28 -27.68 64.18
N SER A 697 20.26 -28.56 64.33
CA SER A 697 21.55 -28.27 64.95
C SER A 697 22.57 -27.58 64.03
N ASN A 698 22.19 -27.15 62.82
CA ASN A 698 23.19 -26.77 61.81
C ASN A 698 23.11 -25.30 61.33
N GLY A 699 22.05 -24.56 61.63
CA GLY A 699 22.05 -23.10 61.52
C GLY A 699 22.41 -22.51 60.15
N ASP A 700 21.93 -23.07 59.04
CA ASP A 700 22.21 -22.56 57.69
C ASP A 700 21.01 -21.94 56.96
N GLY A 701 19.81 -21.91 57.52
CA GLY A 701 18.76 -20.95 57.13
C GLY A 701 18.44 -20.88 55.63
N VAL A 702 18.45 -22.00 54.91
CA VAL A 702 17.99 -22.08 53.52
C VAL A 702 16.65 -22.81 53.49
N ALA A 703 15.59 -22.10 53.10
CA ALA A 703 14.33 -22.70 52.69
C ALA A 703 14.38 -22.91 51.17
N ASP A 704 14.76 -24.10 50.74
CA ASP A 704 14.59 -24.57 49.36
C ASP A 704 13.23 -25.30 49.22
N ASP A 705 12.51 -24.89 48.17
CA ASP A 705 11.55 -25.64 47.34
C ASP A 705 10.32 -26.33 47.96
N CYS A 706 9.17 -25.80 47.54
CA CYS A 706 7.89 -26.51 47.50
C CYS A 706 7.94 -27.63 46.45
N GLY A 707 7.91 -28.90 46.88
CA GLY A 707 7.87 -30.05 45.98
C GLY A 707 7.14 -31.26 46.57
N CYS A 708 6.20 -31.82 45.81
CA CYS A 708 5.29 -32.89 46.17
C CYS A 708 5.94 -34.08 46.92
N SER A 709 5.50 -34.35 48.15
CA SER A 709 5.96 -35.49 48.95
C SER A 709 5.23 -36.79 48.58
N GLY A 710 5.76 -37.50 47.58
CA GLY A 710 5.88 -38.97 47.60
C GLY A 710 4.65 -39.86 47.42
N HIS A 711 3.42 -39.36 47.24
CA HIS A 711 2.25 -40.22 47.01
C HIS A 711 1.54 -39.93 45.67
N LYS A 712 1.39 -40.99 44.86
CA LYS A 712 0.59 -40.98 43.63
C LYS A 712 -0.89 -40.92 44.02
N ASP A 713 -1.65 -40.00 43.42
CA ASP A 713 -3.11 -39.79 43.57
C ASP A 713 -3.63 -38.92 44.74
N PHE A 714 -2.80 -38.12 45.42
CA PHE A 714 -3.29 -37.08 46.35
C PHE A 714 -3.66 -35.77 45.63
N PRO A 715 -4.74 -35.08 46.06
CA PRO A 715 -5.02 -33.70 45.65
C PRO A 715 -4.08 -32.71 46.35
N CYS A 716 -3.67 -31.65 45.66
CA CYS A 716 -2.97 -30.51 46.26
C CYS A 716 -3.93 -29.77 47.22
N ASP A 717 -3.39 -29.25 48.32
CA ASP A 717 -4.13 -28.75 49.49
C ASP A 717 -5.15 -27.64 49.18
N GLY A 718 -6.24 -27.60 49.96
CA GLY A 718 -7.50 -26.89 49.69
C GLY A 718 -7.64 -25.48 50.27
N ASP A 719 -6.56 -24.85 50.72
CA ASP A 719 -6.57 -23.47 51.22
C ASP A 719 -5.73 -22.55 50.32
N PHE A 720 -6.15 -22.38 49.06
CA PHE A 720 -5.73 -21.27 48.19
C PHE A 720 -6.74 -21.00 47.06
N ASP A 721 -6.91 -19.73 46.76
CA ASP A 721 -7.92 -19.10 45.92
C ASP A 721 -7.72 -19.48 44.43
N GLY A 722 -8.77 -20.09 43.87
CA GLY A 722 -8.66 -21.01 42.73
C GLY A 722 -8.09 -20.41 41.45
N ILE A 723 -7.30 -21.23 40.73
CA ILE A 723 -7.16 -21.25 39.26
C ILE A 723 -6.47 -22.52 38.68
N PHE A 724 -6.20 -23.60 39.44
CA PHE A 724 -5.76 -24.88 38.83
C PHE A 724 -6.29 -26.14 39.56
N GLU A 725 -6.85 -27.10 38.82
CA GLU A 725 -7.18 -28.47 39.29
C GLU A 725 -6.29 -29.50 38.58
N GLY A 726 -5.39 -30.19 39.29
CA GLY A 726 -4.52 -31.22 38.70
C GLY A 726 -4.12 -32.32 39.70
N LYS A 727 -3.75 -33.52 39.18
CA LYS A 727 -3.26 -34.67 39.98
C LYS A 727 -1.81 -35.00 39.63
N CYS A 728 -1.00 -35.33 40.64
CA CYS A 728 0.40 -35.76 40.46
C CYS A 728 0.49 -37.08 39.65
N SER A 729 1.14 -37.06 38.48
CA SER A 729 1.45 -38.27 37.71
C SER A 729 2.97 -38.52 37.64
N GLY A 730 3.36 -39.80 37.69
CA GLY A 730 4.76 -40.19 37.84
C GLY A 730 5.38 -40.68 36.53
N LEU A 731 6.50 -40.07 36.13
CA LEU A 731 7.46 -40.62 35.17
C LEU A 731 8.86 -40.60 35.79
N ALA A 732 9.69 -41.56 35.37
CA ALA A 732 10.96 -41.90 36.00
C ALA A 732 11.90 -40.68 36.11
N GLY A 733 11.98 -40.10 37.31
CA GLY A 733 12.87 -38.97 37.62
C GLY A 733 12.33 -37.94 38.64
N GLY A 734 11.03 -37.91 38.92
CA GLY A 734 10.45 -36.98 39.90
C GLY A 734 8.97 -36.69 39.64
N TYR A 735 8.23 -36.18 40.63
CA TYR A 735 6.81 -35.81 40.51
C TYR A 735 6.69 -34.31 40.15
N SER A 736 5.86 -33.95 39.17
CA SER A 736 5.51 -32.56 38.85
C SER A 736 3.99 -32.41 38.72
N CYS A 737 3.45 -31.23 39.08
CA CYS A 737 2.05 -30.89 38.80
C CYS A 737 1.92 -30.47 37.34
N GLN A 738 1.05 -31.14 36.57
CA GLN A 738 0.64 -30.67 35.25
C GLN A 738 -0.67 -29.87 35.40
N SER A 739 -0.78 -28.79 34.63
CA SER A 739 -1.94 -27.91 34.52
C SER A 739 -3.20 -28.62 34.05
#